data_AF-A0A4R0HK61-F1
#
_entry.id   AF-A0A4R0HK61-F1
#
_cell.length_a   1.000
_cell.length_b   1.000
_cell.length_c   1.000
_cell.angle_alpha   90.00
_cell.angle_beta   90.00
_cell.angle_gamma   90.00
#
_symmetry.space_group_name_H-M   'P 1'
#
loop_
_entity.id
_entity.type
_entity.pdbx_description
1 polymer ?
#
loop_
_entity_poly.entity_id
_entity_poly.type
_entity_poly.pdbx_seq_one_letter_code
_entity_poly.pdbx_strand_id
1 'polypeptide(L)'
;MAARFLPGWVMVSAESGRLLENPGQLAVDLADVQHNGNGVYTITTGASETIRLIKRVGPLPPGVRLEYGVDFEDDVPTVALTLSERLADDEVAPVLARALAESTAPAGAGDRVFSPGSTPDVDAVQRPADAGLRAELRQRGRLLAGKRHIHAVRQLALTMGVADGQPNAALLRTLLTEEERTILDRAADPAARPLEDRVDRSGYLAKALGGSGVSAAVIGTAAAVFTGNPLVGFGIAVPTIVNAAVGSIAERRLDEQKMSGRKPAYTADRKQREYDFPGLRSLLDGAEPVRPAAVKMPRATAWRNYLRRYAMPTLATAAVAGVLTPLGVPALSTALVIASSALAKSLAERLVDTKKLDFRLRRIDATERLRLADPTLYVNQLVAEFTHLQTRLTQIRTPDGTTGEASADVPGSPPYTVALAAQLIENVSGSARRALLGGKRTTGTDHPQLEALLSAAGPGLLGAVTGAMGDKYFLNRDEPARDASKQWSRSHQEATQAAELASALEPQLRALRELVDHLEELNGTSSGTLRNLPTVTTPPEGLRPSARAPWSAYAVQAAAGSLGGVAGAVGLDLLLDLPDLAVVLTAAGAAGSMTATPAARYLFRSRELQVHEALETNKAVRAVNQSDLLEQRAITRYLITQLTLQAESVIDPTHSPDPKRIPSSPTDQIRAATTQAVRRLAAEPPGKPLLPERLIALEHLTNTANALDHHTLHGTPDSRAHLQAQLDKALAETNRLYHDSGVPNGLVLPAVSFATAPQPQLEPSDDEITALRRLVDLPHPEVHRPNATPNAGRPSTNPRRPGTSPRTR
;
A
#
# COMPACT_ATOMS: atom_id res chain seq x y z
N MET A 1 27.69 -29.68 -29.27
CA MET A 1 27.18 -28.93 -28.10
C MET A 1 27.50 -29.71 -26.84
N ALA A 2 28.70 -29.54 -26.29
CA ALA A 2 29.12 -30.15 -25.02
C ALA A 2 29.62 -29.02 -24.12
N ALA A 3 28.70 -28.26 -23.53
CA ALA A 3 29.04 -27.37 -22.43
C ALA A 3 29.27 -28.24 -21.20
N ARG A 4 30.54 -28.46 -20.85
CA ARG A 4 30.94 -29.12 -19.60
C ARG A 4 30.30 -28.36 -18.43
N PHE A 5 29.54 -29.08 -17.58
CA PHE A 5 28.99 -28.57 -16.33
C PHE A 5 30.15 -28.20 -15.38
N LEU A 6 30.65 -26.96 -15.46
CA LEU A 6 31.53 -26.41 -14.44
C LEU A 6 30.72 -26.22 -13.15
N PRO A 7 31.27 -26.55 -11.97
CA PRO A 7 30.65 -26.19 -10.69
C PRO A 7 30.38 -24.68 -10.64
N GLY A 8 29.23 -24.27 -10.10
CA GLY A 8 28.80 -22.86 -10.09
C GLY A 8 29.84 -21.90 -9.49
N TRP A 9 30.57 -22.33 -8.45
CA TRP A 9 31.64 -21.53 -7.85
C TRP A 9 32.81 -21.25 -8.81
N VAL A 10 33.14 -22.18 -9.71
CA VAL A 10 34.22 -22.00 -10.71
C VAL A 10 33.81 -20.93 -11.72
N MET A 11 32.58 -21.01 -12.21
CA MET A 11 32.02 -20.06 -13.16
C MET A 11 31.96 -18.66 -12.57
N VAL A 12 31.35 -18.51 -11.39
CA VAL A 12 31.24 -17.22 -10.71
C VAL A 12 32.62 -16.67 -10.36
N SER A 13 33.55 -17.50 -9.91
CA SER A 13 34.91 -17.06 -9.58
C SER A 13 35.69 -16.58 -10.81
N ALA A 14 35.62 -17.33 -11.92
CA ALA A 14 36.28 -16.95 -13.17
C ALA A 14 35.69 -15.66 -13.75
N GLU A 15 34.37 -15.54 -13.79
CA GLU A 15 33.70 -14.36 -14.36
C GLU A 15 33.96 -13.10 -13.51
N SER A 16 33.83 -13.19 -12.19
CA SER A 16 34.15 -12.07 -11.31
C SER A 16 35.62 -11.69 -11.33
N GLY A 17 36.55 -12.64 -11.50
CA GLY A 17 37.98 -12.35 -11.69
C GLY A 17 38.23 -11.60 -13.00
N ARG A 18 37.66 -12.10 -14.10
CA ARG A 18 37.73 -11.48 -15.43
C ARG A 18 37.21 -10.04 -15.43
N LEU A 19 36.12 -9.77 -14.70
CA LEU A 19 35.54 -8.44 -14.56
C LEU A 19 36.42 -7.48 -13.74
N LEU A 20 37.08 -7.97 -12.70
CA LEU A 20 38.02 -7.17 -11.90
C LEU A 20 39.30 -6.85 -12.67
N GLU A 21 39.79 -7.78 -13.49
CA GLU A 21 40.95 -7.56 -14.38
C GLU A 21 40.62 -6.62 -15.56
N ASN A 22 39.34 -6.43 -15.87
CA ASN A 22 38.87 -5.56 -16.95
C ASN A 22 37.86 -4.54 -16.42
N PRO A 23 38.27 -3.59 -15.56
CA PRO A 23 37.35 -2.71 -14.82
C PRO A 23 36.43 -1.89 -15.73
N GLY A 24 36.83 -1.59 -16.96
CA GLY A 24 35.99 -0.91 -17.96
C GLY A 24 34.70 -1.66 -18.32
N GLN A 25 34.59 -2.96 -17.98
CA GLN A 25 33.37 -3.75 -18.16
C GLN A 25 32.37 -3.63 -17.00
N LEU A 26 32.80 -3.04 -15.87
CA LEU A 26 31.95 -2.72 -14.72
C LEU A 26 31.50 -1.27 -14.80
N ALA A 27 30.26 -1.00 -14.39
CA ALA A 27 29.68 0.34 -14.36
C ALA A 27 29.98 1.08 -13.05
N VAL A 28 31.23 0.98 -12.61
CA VAL A 28 31.78 1.59 -11.38
C VAL A 28 33.02 2.38 -11.77
N ASP A 29 33.25 3.51 -11.11
CA ASP A 29 34.40 4.37 -11.38
C ASP A 29 35.66 3.84 -10.67
N LEU A 30 36.36 2.93 -11.34
CA LEU A 30 37.59 2.30 -10.87
C LEU A 30 38.76 2.80 -11.72
N ALA A 31 39.76 3.40 -11.09
CA ALA A 31 40.95 3.91 -11.75
C ALA A 31 41.99 2.80 -12.01
N ASP A 32 42.25 1.97 -11.00
CA ASP A 32 43.19 0.84 -11.11
C ASP A 32 42.71 -0.35 -10.25
N VAL A 33 43.00 -1.57 -10.72
CA VAL A 33 42.71 -2.82 -10.00
C VAL A 33 43.91 -3.73 -10.09
N GLN A 34 44.62 -3.91 -8.97
CA GLN A 34 45.79 -4.76 -8.87
C GLN A 34 45.44 -6.06 -8.16
N HIS A 35 45.69 -7.19 -8.81
CA HIS A 35 45.47 -8.51 -8.21
C HIS A 35 46.70 -8.94 -7.40
N ASN A 36 46.51 -9.09 -6.08
CA ASN A 36 47.56 -9.45 -5.14
C ASN A 36 47.62 -10.97 -4.83
N GLY A 37 46.81 -11.77 -5.53
CA GLY A 37 46.71 -13.22 -5.33
C GLY A 37 45.66 -13.62 -4.31
N ASN A 38 45.25 -14.90 -4.33
CA ASN A 38 44.29 -15.51 -3.41
C ASN A 38 42.94 -14.77 -3.30
N GLY A 39 42.49 -14.13 -4.39
CA GLY A 39 41.25 -13.35 -4.40
C GLY A 39 41.35 -12.00 -3.70
N VAL A 40 42.56 -11.54 -3.36
CA VAL A 40 42.81 -10.20 -2.82
C VAL A 40 43.15 -9.24 -3.96
N TYR A 41 42.49 -8.09 -3.96
CA TYR A 41 42.69 -7.01 -4.92
C TYR A 41 42.93 -5.70 -4.19
N THR A 42 43.85 -4.88 -4.69
CA THR A 42 43.92 -3.47 -4.34
C THR A 42 43.18 -2.70 -5.41
N ILE A 43 42.19 -1.91 -5.02
CA ILE A 43 41.35 -1.13 -5.94
C ILE A 43 41.57 0.34 -5.63
N THR A 44 41.95 1.10 -6.65
CA THR A 44 42.01 2.56 -6.58
C THR A 44 40.78 3.12 -7.29
N THR A 45 40.00 3.94 -6.60
CA THR A 45 38.80 4.58 -7.13
C THR A 45 39.15 5.76 -8.03
N GLY A 46 38.20 6.25 -8.83
CA GLY A 46 38.37 7.50 -9.60
C GLY A 46 38.72 8.72 -8.72
N ALA A 47 38.36 8.70 -7.43
CA ALA A 47 38.71 9.71 -6.44
C ALA A 47 40.13 9.53 -5.84
N SER A 48 40.92 8.59 -6.35
CA SER A 48 42.26 8.22 -5.84
C SER A 48 42.26 7.60 -4.44
N GLU A 49 41.10 7.18 -3.93
CA GLU A 49 41.01 6.41 -2.69
C GLU A 49 41.39 4.96 -2.96
N THR A 50 42.09 4.32 -2.02
CA THR A 50 42.53 2.94 -2.17
C THR A 50 41.79 2.05 -1.18
N ILE A 51 41.19 0.97 -1.68
CA ILE A 51 40.54 -0.07 -0.86
C ILE A 51 41.17 -1.42 -1.13
N ARG A 52 41.18 -2.28 -0.12
CA ARG A 52 41.61 -3.67 -0.22
C ARG A 52 40.38 -4.58 -0.31
N LEU A 53 40.13 -5.18 -1.47
CA LEU A 53 39.02 -6.13 -1.66
C LEU A 53 39.50 -7.56 -1.44
N ILE A 54 38.88 -8.30 -0.53
CA ILE A 54 39.03 -9.74 -0.36
C ILE A 54 37.78 -10.41 -0.95
N LYS A 55 37.90 -10.94 -2.17
CA LYS A 55 36.80 -11.57 -2.90
C LYS A 55 36.79 -13.08 -2.71
N ARG A 56 35.63 -13.62 -2.31
CA ARG A 56 35.35 -15.04 -2.12
C ARG A 56 34.09 -15.45 -2.89
N VAL A 57 34.01 -16.73 -3.25
CA VAL A 57 32.81 -17.34 -3.83
C VAL A 57 32.46 -18.56 -3.00
N GLY A 58 31.21 -18.65 -2.56
CA GLY A 58 30.78 -19.73 -1.67
C GLY A 58 29.27 -19.86 -1.53
N PRO A 59 28.81 -20.83 -0.74
CA PRO A 59 27.40 -21.03 -0.46
C PRO A 59 26.86 -19.90 0.43
N LEU A 60 25.79 -19.24 -0.01
CA LEU A 60 25.03 -18.24 0.75
C LEU A 60 23.58 -18.72 1.00
N PRO A 61 22.87 -18.15 1.98
CA PRO A 61 21.47 -18.48 2.23
C PRO A 61 20.60 -18.33 0.96
N PRO A 62 19.56 -19.16 0.77
CA PRO A 62 18.69 -19.06 -0.39
C PRO A 62 18.10 -17.65 -0.55
N GLY A 63 18.29 -17.03 -1.72
CA GLY A 63 17.83 -15.67 -2.02
C GLY A 63 18.87 -14.57 -1.76
N VAL A 64 19.96 -14.87 -1.05
CA VAL A 64 21.09 -13.96 -0.86
C VAL A 64 22.07 -14.11 -2.03
N ARG A 65 22.35 -12.99 -2.70
CA ARG A 65 23.21 -12.94 -3.90
C ARG A 65 24.65 -12.61 -3.57
N LEU A 66 24.86 -11.75 -2.56
CA LEU A 66 26.15 -11.30 -2.08
C LEU A 66 26.04 -11.03 -0.58
N GLU A 67 27.17 -11.15 0.11
CA GLU A 67 27.40 -10.63 1.45
C GLU A 67 28.69 -9.84 1.43
N TYR A 68 28.74 -8.67 2.06
CA TYR A 68 29.99 -7.95 2.24
C TYR A 68 30.05 -7.21 3.57
N GLY A 69 31.28 -7.03 4.04
CA GLY A 69 31.61 -6.21 5.21
C GLY A 69 32.78 -5.29 4.89
N VAL A 70 32.82 -4.14 5.56
CA VAL A 70 33.92 -3.18 5.46
C VAL A 70 34.55 -3.07 6.84
N ASP A 71 35.82 -3.48 6.93
CA ASP A 71 36.66 -3.34 8.10
C ASP A 71 37.74 -2.29 7.81
N PHE A 72 38.17 -1.54 8.83
CA PHE A 72 39.27 -0.60 8.68
C PHE A 72 40.51 -1.22 9.32
N GLU A 73 41.48 -1.59 8.48
CA GLU A 73 42.78 -2.12 8.91
C GLU A 73 43.86 -1.15 8.41
N ASP A 74 44.66 -0.60 9.33
CA ASP A 74 45.75 0.36 9.03
C ASP A 74 45.31 1.58 8.18
N ASP A 75 44.17 2.19 8.50
CA ASP A 75 43.54 3.31 7.78
C ASP A 75 43.19 3.04 6.29
N VAL A 76 43.27 1.78 5.85
CA VAL A 76 42.81 1.34 4.52
C VAL A 76 41.51 0.53 4.65
N PRO A 77 40.42 0.89 3.95
CA PRO A 77 39.19 0.11 3.98
C PRO A 77 39.43 -1.27 3.36
N THR A 78 39.23 -2.32 4.15
CA THR A 78 39.25 -3.72 3.72
C THR A 78 37.82 -4.23 3.53
N VAL A 79 37.48 -4.55 2.30
CA VAL A 79 36.16 -5.03 1.89
C VAL A 79 36.20 -6.54 1.76
N ALA A 80 35.55 -7.27 2.66
CA ALA A 80 35.36 -8.71 2.53
C ALA A 80 34.08 -8.99 1.74
N LEU A 81 34.19 -9.42 0.49
CA LEU A 81 33.06 -9.69 -0.41
C LEU A 81 32.91 -11.19 -0.67
N THR A 82 31.73 -11.74 -0.39
CA THR A 82 31.37 -13.11 -0.74
C THR A 82 30.24 -13.12 -1.76
N LEU A 83 30.49 -13.71 -2.94
CA LEU A 83 29.49 -13.92 -3.98
C LEU A 83 28.89 -15.32 -3.88
N SER A 84 27.58 -15.44 -4.11
CA SER A 84 26.91 -16.74 -4.12
C SER A 84 27.38 -17.59 -5.31
N GLU A 85 27.76 -18.84 -5.05
CA GLU A 85 28.09 -19.82 -6.10
C GLU A 85 26.91 -20.16 -7.02
N ARG A 86 25.69 -19.76 -6.65
CA ARG A 86 24.45 -19.98 -7.41
C ARG A 86 24.08 -18.82 -8.33
N LEU A 87 24.92 -17.79 -8.40
CA LEU A 87 24.70 -16.68 -9.33
C LEU A 87 24.73 -17.18 -10.77
N ALA A 88 23.76 -16.72 -11.56
CA ALA A 88 23.82 -16.86 -13.00
C ALA A 88 24.93 -15.96 -13.55
N ASP A 89 25.54 -16.36 -14.67
CA ASP A 89 26.64 -15.64 -15.33
C ASP A 89 26.29 -14.15 -15.58
N ASP A 90 25.06 -13.89 -16.04
CA ASP A 90 24.54 -12.56 -16.32
C ASP A 90 24.19 -11.72 -15.07
N GLU A 91 24.20 -12.33 -13.88
CA GLU A 91 23.97 -11.65 -12.60
C GLU A 91 25.28 -11.35 -11.85
N VAL A 92 26.42 -11.93 -12.26
CA VAL A 92 27.72 -11.67 -11.61
C VAL A 92 28.11 -10.19 -11.74
N ALA A 93 28.06 -9.64 -12.96
CA ALA A 93 28.50 -8.27 -13.21
C ALA A 93 27.65 -7.20 -12.48
N PRO A 94 26.30 -7.24 -12.51
CA PRO A 94 25.48 -6.30 -11.76
C PRO A 94 25.69 -6.36 -10.24
N VAL A 95 25.81 -7.58 -9.69
CA VAL A 95 26.03 -7.80 -8.25
C VAL A 95 27.39 -7.28 -7.81
N LEU A 96 28.43 -7.53 -8.62
CA LEU A 96 29.79 -7.04 -8.35
C LEU A 96 29.87 -5.51 -8.48
N ALA A 97 29.27 -4.93 -9.53
CA ALA A 97 29.23 -3.48 -9.71
C ALA A 97 28.54 -2.79 -8.53
N ARG A 98 27.42 -3.35 -8.05
CA ARG A 98 26.74 -2.86 -6.85
C ARG A 98 27.67 -2.87 -5.64
N ALA A 99 28.23 -4.03 -5.29
CA ALA A 99 29.05 -4.17 -4.08
C ALA A 99 30.25 -3.22 -4.07
N LEU A 100 30.91 -3.06 -5.22
CA LEU A 100 32.05 -2.13 -5.36
C LEU A 100 31.62 -0.67 -5.21
N ALA A 101 30.48 -0.28 -5.80
CA ALA A 101 29.97 1.08 -5.65
C ALA A 101 29.50 1.38 -4.22
N GLU A 102 28.87 0.42 -3.53
CA GLU A 102 28.51 0.58 -2.11
C GLU A 102 29.76 0.67 -1.22
N SER A 103 30.83 -0.06 -1.54
CA SER A 103 32.04 -0.10 -0.71
C SER A 103 32.97 1.11 -0.89
N THR A 104 32.81 1.85 -1.99
CA THR A 104 33.64 3.02 -2.34
C THR A 104 32.92 4.34 -2.11
N ALA A 105 31.65 4.30 -1.70
CA ALA A 105 30.87 5.49 -1.41
C ALA A 105 31.10 5.98 0.03
N PRO A 106 31.07 7.30 0.27
CA PRO A 106 31.28 7.86 1.60
C PRO A 106 30.19 7.40 2.58
N ALA A 107 30.62 7.01 3.79
CA ALA A 107 29.72 6.55 4.84
C ALA A 107 28.87 7.69 5.41
N GLY A 108 27.65 7.38 5.83
CA GLY A 108 26.87 8.29 6.68
C GLY A 108 25.64 7.64 7.30
N ALA A 109 25.10 8.27 8.34
CA ALA A 109 23.98 7.78 9.14
C ALA A 109 22.60 8.18 8.59
N GLY A 110 21.70 7.23 8.34
CA GLY A 110 20.30 7.45 7.91
C GLY A 110 19.80 6.39 6.93
N ASP A 111 18.51 6.48 6.55
CA ASP A 111 17.89 5.59 5.55
C ASP A 111 18.32 5.94 4.10
N ARG A 112 18.09 5.01 3.16
CA ARG A 112 18.44 5.16 1.73
C ARG A 112 17.46 6.08 0.97
N VAL A 113 17.99 6.89 0.05
CA VAL A 113 17.21 7.83 -0.77
C VAL A 113 16.39 7.11 -1.84
N PHE A 114 16.96 6.11 -2.53
CA PHE A 114 16.24 5.34 -3.54
C PHE A 114 15.50 4.17 -2.89
N SER A 115 14.30 4.46 -2.43
CA SER A 115 13.32 3.45 -2.05
C SER A 115 11.91 3.94 -2.34
N PRO A 116 10.92 3.06 -2.51
CA PRO A 116 9.57 3.49 -2.81
C PRO A 116 8.92 4.38 -1.75
N GLY A 117 9.40 4.27 -0.51
CA GLY A 117 8.83 4.97 0.65
C GLY A 117 9.65 6.14 1.17
N SER A 118 10.75 6.50 0.51
CA SER A 118 11.59 7.60 0.95
C SER A 118 10.92 8.96 0.70
N THR A 119 11.33 9.93 1.52
CA THR A 119 11.00 11.35 1.43
C THR A 119 12.23 12.12 0.96
N PRO A 120 12.59 12.04 -0.34
CA PRO A 120 13.82 12.65 -0.86
C PRO A 120 13.82 14.18 -0.74
N ASP A 121 12.65 14.79 -0.56
CA ASP A 121 12.47 16.21 -0.23
C ASP A 121 13.10 16.58 1.12
N VAL A 122 13.20 15.62 2.05
CA VAL A 122 13.88 15.77 3.35
C VAL A 122 15.23 15.04 3.35
N ASP A 123 15.32 13.90 2.68
CA ASP A 123 16.51 13.03 2.62
C ASP A 123 17.10 12.97 1.21
N ALA A 124 17.74 14.05 0.76
CA ALA A 124 18.42 14.12 -0.55
C ALA A 124 19.84 13.52 -0.56
N VAL A 125 20.41 13.23 0.61
CA VAL A 125 21.81 12.75 0.74
C VAL A 125 21.91 11.28 0.34
N GLN A 126 22.45 11.01 -0.86
CA GLN A 126 22.62 9.65 -1.38
C GLN A 126 23.60 8.85 -0.52
N ARG A 127 23.17 7.69 -0.04
CA ARG A 127 23.96 6.77 0.79
C ARG A 127 24.76 5.78 -0.06
N PRO A 128 25.70 5.03 0.54
CA PRO A 128 26.40 3.96 -0.17
C PRO A 128 25.47 2.98 -0.89
N ALA A 129 24.39 2.56 -0.23
CA ALA A 129 23.37 1.69 -0.84
C ALA A 129 22.74 2.29 -2.11
N ASP A 130 22.58 3.62 -2.18
CA ASP A 130 22.05 4.33 -3.33
C ASP A 130 23.06 4.32 -4.50
N ALA A 131 24.35 4.50 -4.21
CA ALA A 131 25.42 4.34 -5.20
C ALA A 131 25.44 2.91 -5.78
N GLY A 132 25.23 1.91 -4.92
CA GLY A 132 25.05 0.52 -5.30
C GLY A 132 23.91 0.28 -6.29
N LEU A 133 22.73 0.79 -5.97
CA LEU A 133 21.54 0.66 -6.81
C LEU A 133 21.74 1.33 -8.18
N ARG A 134 22.40 2.49 -8.21
CA ARG A 134 22.73 3.20 -9.46
C ARG A 134 23.76 2.46 -10.30
N ALA A 135 24.80 1.91 -9.69
CA ALA A 135 25.79 1.07 -10.38
C ALA A 135 25.15 -0.20 -10.96
N GLU A 136 24.26 -0.85 -10.20
CA GLU A 136 23.48 -1.99 -10.68
C GLU A 136 22.62 -1.58 -11.90
N LEU A 137 21.97 -0.43 -11.84
CA LEU A 137 21.15 0.12 -12.92
C LEU A 137 21.98 0.35 -14.18
N ARG A 138 23.15 1.00 -14.07
CA ARG A 138 24.06 1.23 -15.21
C ARG A 138 24.56 -0.09 -15.80
N GLN A 139 24.96 -1.03 -14.94
CA GLN A 139 25.46 -2.33 -15.40
C GLN A 139 24.38 -3.11 -16.15
N ARG A 140 23.15 -3.16 -15.62
CA ARG A 140 22.01 -3.77 -16.32
C ARG A 140 21.63 -3.01 -17.59
N GLY A 141 21.82 -1.69 -17.60
CA GLY A 141 21.65 -0.82 -18.76
C GLY A 141 22.58 -1.16 -19.92
N ARG A 142 23.83 -1.54 -19.64
CA ARG A 142 24.80 -2.03 -20.65
C ARG A 142 24.39 -3.36 -21.25
N LEU A 143 23.69 -4.20 -20.49
CA LEU A 143 23.21 -5.52 -20.90
C LEU A 143 21.81 -5.51 -21.54
N LEU A 144 21.25 -4.35 -21.89
CA LEU A 144 19.85 -4.21 -22.33
C LEU A 144 19.44 -4.93 -23.63
N ALA A 145 20.30 -5.76 -24.22
CA ALA A 145 20.01 -6.60 -25.38
C ALA A 145 19.17 -7.84 -25.00
N GLY A 146 17.94 -7.66 -24.49
CA GLY A 146 17.02 -8.79 -24.27
C GLY A 146 15.86 -8.52 -23.33
N LYS A 147 14.75 -9.24 -23.53
CA LYS A 147 13.54 -9.12 -22.69
C LYS A 147 13.81 -9.36 -21.20
N ARG A 148 14.73 -10.28 -20.86
CA ARG A 148 15.11 -10.59 -19.47
C ARG A 148 15.76 -9.38 -18.79
N HIS A 149 16.71 -8.72 -19.45
CA HIS A 149 17.40 -7.54 -18.90
C HIS A 149 16.46 -6.33 -18.79
N ILE A 150 15.56 -6.12 -19.76
CA ILE A 150 14.50 -5.10 -19.66
C ILE A 150 13.63 -5.35 -18.41
N HIS A 151 13.21 -6.59 -18.16
CA HIS A 151 12.45 -6.91 -16.95
C HIS A 151 13.26 -6.68 -15.67
N ALA A 152 14.55 -7.01 -15.66
CA ALA A 152 15.41 -6.77 -14.50
C ALA A 152 15.59 -5.27 -14.20
N VAL A 153 15.81 -4.43 -15.22
CA VAL A 153 15.86 -2.97 -15.07
C VAL A 153 14.53 -2.42 -14.54
N ARG A 154 13.40 -2.91 -15.05
CA ARG A 154 12.07 -2.51 -14.54
C ARG A 154 11.88 -2.89 -13.07
N GLN A 155 12.29 -4.09 -12.67
CA GLN A 155 12.21 -4.50 -11.26
C GLN A 155 13.13 -3.66 -10.38
N LEU A 156 14.35 -3.36 -10.84
CA LEU A 156 15.26 -2.50 -10.11
C LEU A 156 14.68 -1.08 -9.95
N ALA A 157 14.13 -0.50 -11.02
CA ALA A 157 13.45 0.80 -10.99
C ALA A 157 12.32 0.84 -9.96
N LEU A 158 11.56 -0.26 -9.86
CA LEU A 158 10.51 -0.40 -8.85
C LEU A 158 11.08 -0.46 -7.44
N THR A 159 12.17 -1.18 -7.21
CA THR A 159 12.80 -1.23 -5.88
C THR A 159 13.50 0.08 -5.50
N MET A 160 13.88 0.90 -6.47
CA MET A 160 14.49 2.22 -6.27
C MET A 160 13.47 3.34 -6.06
N GLY A 161 12.16 3.08 -6.25
CA GLY A 161 11.12 4.12 -6.16
C GLY A 161 11.04 5.07 -7.37
N VAL A 162 11.76 4.77 -8.46
CA VAL A 162 11.89 5.64 -9.65
C VAL A 162 11.00 5.23 -10.82
N ALA A 163 10.08 4.27 -10.63
CA ALA A 163 9.15 3.86 -11.66
C ALA A 163 7.90 4.76 -11.70
N ASP A 164 7.28 4.89 -12.87
CA ASP A 164 6.09 5.72 -13.05
C ASP A 164 4.93 5.26 -12.16
N GLY A 165 4.31 6.22 -11.47
CA GLY A 165 3.20 5.97 -10.55
C GLY A 165 3.60 5.56 -9.13
N GLN A 166 4.90 5.54 -8.80
CA GLN A 166 5.37 5.48 -7.41
C GLN A 166 5.38 6.88 -6.77
N PRO A 167 5.21 6.99 -5.44
CA PRO A 167 5.41 8.25 -4.72
C PRO A 167 6.80 8.82 -5.00
N ASN A 168 6.91 10.13 -5.13
CA ASN A 168 8.18 10.86 -5.32
C ASN A 168 9.04 10.45 -6.53
N ALA A 169 8.58 9.54 -7.40
CA ALA A 169 9.36 9.02 -8.53
C ALA A 169 9.87 10.12 -9.47
N ALA A 170 9.07 11.17 -9.69
CA ALA A 170 9.48 12.31 -10.51
C ALA A 170 10.69 13.03 -9.90
N LEU A 171 10.67 13.32 -8.60
CA LEU A 171 11.76 13.95 -7.87
C LEU A 171 12.97 13.01 -7.78
N LEU A 172 12.78 11.73 -7.43
CA LEU A 172 13.86 10.74 -7.38
C LEU A 172 14.58 10.59 -8.73
N ARG A 173 13.85 10.64 -9.86
CA ARG A 173 14.47 10.61 -11.20
C ARG A 173 15.36 11.81 -11.47
N THR A 174 15.12 12.97 -10.86
CA THR A 174 16.00 14.15 -11.00
C THR A 174 17.33 13.99 -10.26
N LEU A 175 17.42 13.04 -9.31
CA LEU A 175 18.65 12.68 -8.61
C LEU A 175 19.51 11.67 -9.39
N LEU A 176 18.98 11.13 -10.49
CA LEU A 176 19.70 10.23 -11.41
C LEU A 176 20.43 11.02 -12.50
N THR A 177 21.49 10.45 -13.05
CA THR A 177 22.18 11.01 -14.21
C THR A 177 21.32 10.89 -15.48
N GLU A 178 21.66 11.65 -16.53
CA GLU A 178 21.00 11.54 -17.84
C GLU A 178 21.13 10.14 -18.45
N GLU A 179 22.29 9.50 -18.29
CA GLU A 179 22.52 8.11 -18.72
C GLU A 179 21.54 7.14 -18.01
N GLU A 180 21.41 7.26 -16.69
CA GLU A 180 20.52 6.42 -15.88
C GLU A 180 19.06 6.63 -16.25
N ARG A 181 18.62 7.88 -16.46
CA ARG A 181 17.28 8.19 -16.96
C ARG A 181 17.03 7.56 -18.33
N THR A 182 18.00 7.68 -19.24
CA THR A 182 17.91 7.06 -20.58
C THR A 182 17.83 5.54 -20.51
N ILE A 183 18.50 4.89 -19.55
CA ILE A 183 18.37 3.44 -19.30
C ILE A 183 16.94 3.11 -18.85
N LEU A 184 16.39 3.88 -17.91
CA LEU A 184 15.01 3.70 -17.44
C LEU A 184 14.00 3.91 -18.57
N ASP A 185 14.16 4.94 -19.38
CA ASP A 185 13.26 5.28 -20.49
C ASP A 185 13.30 4.21 -21.59
N ARG A 186 14.48 3.67 -21.91
CA ARG A 186 14.61 2.52 -22.84
C ARG A 186 13.97 1.26 -22.28
N ALA A 187 14.05 1.06 -20.97
CA ALA A 187 13.40 -0.06 -20.30
C ALA A 187 11.90 0.18 -20.09
N ALA A 188 11.40 1.41 -20.18
CA ALA A 188 10.00 1.74 -20.02
C ALA A 188 9.16 1.02 -21.09
N ASP A 189 7.97 0.58 -20.70
CA ASP A 189 7.01 0.02 -21.64
C ASP A 189 5.95 1.07 -21.92
N PRO A 190 5.86 1.61 -23.14
CA PRO A 190 4.76 2.50 -23.47
C PRO A 190 3.39 1.79 -23.35
N ALA A 191 3.36 0.45 -23.36
CA ALA A 191 2.15 -0.35 -23.17
C ALA A 191 1.98 -0.94 -21.75
N ALA A 192 3.02 -0.96 -20.89
CA ALA A 192 2.84 -1.37 -19.50
C ALA A 192 2.28 -0.19 -18.72
N ARG A 193 1.03 -0.34 -18.30
CA ARG A 193 0.43 0.58 -17.34
C ARG A 193 1.25 0.60 -16.04
N PRO A 194 1.18 1.70 -15.27
CA PRO A 194 1.76 1.74 -13.93
C PRO A 194 1.28 0.52 -13.14
N LEU A 195 2.24 -0.27 -12.67
CA LEU A 195 2.10 -1.36 -11.71
C LEU A 195 0.73 -2.08 -11.73
N GLU A 196 0.56 -2.98 -12.71
CA GLU A 196 -0.66 -3.77 -12.91
C GLU A 196 -0.87 -4.79 -11.78
N ASP A 197 -1.93 -4.62 -10.98
CA ASP A 197 -2.37 -5.51 -9.89
C ASP A 197 -2.84 -6.92 -10.32
N ARG A 198 -2.59 -7.35 -11.57
CA ARG A 198 -3.20 -8.56 -12.15
C ARG A 198 -2.15 -9.59 -12.54
N VAL A 199 -2.59 -10.85 -12.49
CA VAL A 199 -1.80 -11.98 -13.02
C VAL A 199 -1.65 -11.84 -14.54
N ASP A 200 -0.52 -12.31 -15.05
CA ASP A 200 -0.21 -12.29 -16.47
C ASP A 200 -1.14 -13.19 -17.31
N ARG A 201 -1.09 -13.05 -18.64
CA ARG A 201 -1.95 -13.82 -19.56
C ARG A 201 -1.74 -15.32 -19.39
N SER A 202 -0.50 -15.76 -19.14
CA SER A 202 -0.19 -17.18 -18.98
C SER A 202 -0.80 -17.76 -17.71
N GLY A 203 -0.85 -16.99 -16.61
CA GLY A 203 -1.53 -17.43 -15.39
C GLY A 203 -3.04 -17.59 -15.57
N TYR A 204 -3.71 -16.67 -16.28
CA TYR A 204 -5.13 -16.83 -16.62
C TYR A 204 -5.39 -18.06 -17.50
N LEU A 205 -4.53 -18.29 -18.50
CA LEU A 205 -4.62 -19.46 -19.36
C LEU A 205 -4.39 -20.76 -18.58
N ALA A 206 -3.36 -20.81 -17.72
CA ALA A 206 -3.05 -21.97 -16.88
C ALA A 206 -4.20 -22.28 -15.89
N LYS A 207 -4.83 -21.26 -15.31
CA LYS A 207 -6.04 -21.41 -14.49
C LYS A 207 -7.17 -22.05 -15.28
N ALA A 208 -7.43 -21.55 -16.49
CA ALA A 208 -8.53 -22.02 -17.32
C ALA A 208 -8.30 -23.45 -17.84
N LEU A 209 -7.09 -23.76 -18.33
CA LEU A 209 -6.73 -25.09 -18.81
C LEU A 209 -6.63 -26.10 -17.66
N GLY A 210 -6.01 -25.71 -16.53
CA GLY A 210 -5.88 -26.57 -15.35
C GLY A 210 -7.23 -26.91 -14.73
N GLY A 211 -8.17 -25.96 -14.64
CA GLY A 211 -9.52 -26.24 -14.16
C GLY A 211 -10.40 -26.90 -15.22
N SER A 212 -10.81 -26.12 -16.22
CA SER A 212 -11.80 -26.54 -17.20
C SER A 212 -11.25 -27.46 -18.30
N GLY A 213 -9.97 -27.34 -18.65
CA GLY A 213 -9.34 -28.19 -19.66
C GLY A 213 -9.18 -29.64 -19.19
N VAL A 214 -8.75 -29.85 -17.95
CA VAL A 214 -8.65 -31.20 -17.36
C VAL A 214 -10.02 -31.82 -17.21
N SER A 215 -11.03 -31.08 -16.71
CA SER A 215 -12.41 -31.58 -16.66
C SER A 215 -12.93 -31.94 -18.05
N ALA A 216 -12.64 -31.12 -19.07
CA ALA A 216 -13.04 -31.41 -20.45
C ALA A 216 -12.41 -32.70 -21.00
N ALA A 217 -11.13 -32.94 -20.69
CA ALA A 217 -10.46 -34.18 -21.06
C ALA A 217 -11.10 -35.39 -20.36
N VAL A 218 -11.37 -35.31 -19.06
CA VAL A 218 -12.02 -36.40 -18.30
C VAL A 218 -13.43 -36.69 -18.85
N ILE A 219 -14.22 -35.65 -19.14
CA ILE A 219 -15.55 -35.80 -19.75
C ILE A 219 -15.43 -36.42 -21.15
N GLY A 220 -14.49 -35.97 -21.98
CA GLY A 220 -14.26 -36.52 -23.31
C GLY A 220 -13.85 -37.99 -23.28
N THR A 221 -12.95 -38.37 -22.37
CA THR A 221 -12.54 -39.77 -22.17
C THR A 221 -13.71 -40.63 -21.71
N ALA A 222 -14.50 -40.15 -20.75
CA ALA A 222 -15.71 -40.86 -20.29
C ALA A 222 -16.72 -41.05 -21.43
N ALA A 223 -16.94 -40.02 -22.26
CA ALA A 223 -17.80 -40.11 -23.43
C ALA A 223 -17.28 -41.12 -24.46
N ALA A 224 -15.98 -41.12 -24.74
CA ALA A 224 -15.35 -42.05 -25.67
C ALA A 224 -15.47 -43.50 -25.18
N VAL A 225 -15.22 -43.75 -23.90
CA VAL A 225 -15.34 -45.08 -23.29
C VAL A 225 -16.79 -45.55 -23.29
N PHE A 226 -17.73 -44.68 -22.90
CA PHE A 226 -19.15 -45.05 -22.81
C PHE A 226 -19.78 -45.32 -24.19
N THR A 227 -19.40 -44.56 -25.21
CA THR A 227 -19.95 -44.69 -26.57
C THR A 227 -19.15 -45.65 -27.46
N GLY A 228 -17.97 -46.09 -27.03
CA GLY A 228 -17.02 -46.85 -27.85
C GLY A 228 -16.41 -46.04 -29.01
N ASN A 229 -16.64 -44.73 -29.08
CA ASN A 229 -16.20 -43.88 -30.19
C ASN A 229 -15.30 -42.72 -29.71
N PRO A 230 -14.00 -42.72 -30.04
CA PRO A 230 -13.09 -41.65 -29.64
C PRO A 230 -13.46 -40.29 -30.24
N LEU A 231 -14.11 -40.25 -31.41
CA LEU A 231 -14.55 -39.01 -32.06
C LEU A 231 -15.61 -38.28 -31.22
N VAL A 232 -16.48 -39.00 -30.51
CA VAL A 232 -17.45 -38.40 -29.58
C VAL A 232 -16.72 -37.72 -28.42
N GLY A 233 -15.67 -38.37 -27.90
CA GLY A 233 -14.81 -37.77 -26.87
C GLY A 233 -14.12 -36.49 -27.33
N PHE A 234 -13.52 -36.50 -28.53
CA PHE A 234 -12.92 -35.30 -29.14
C PHE A 234 -13.95 -34.19 -29.40
N GLY A 235 -15.15 -34.54 -29.86
CA GLY A 235 -16.25 -33.61 -30.12
C GLY A 235 -16.78 -32.89 -28.88
N ILE A 236 -16.49 -33.42 -27.69
CA ILE A 236 -16.84 -32.79 -26.40
C ILE A 236 -15.62 -32.05 -25.80
N ALA A 237 -14.44 -32.68 -25.80
CA ALA A 237 -13.25 -32.14 -25.16
C ALA A 237 -12.71 -30.89 -25.87
N VAL A 238 -12.53 -30.95 -27.19
CA VAL A 238 -11.84 -29.89 -27.96
C VAL A 238 -12.60 -28.55 -27.90
N PRO A 239 -13.92 -28.48 -28.17
CA PRO A 239 -14.66 -27.22 -28.09
C PRO A 239 -14.65 -26.62 -26.67
N THR A 240 -14.61 -27.46 -25.63
CA THR A 240 -14.58 -27.04 -24.23
C THR A 240 -13.20 -26.49 -23.83
N ILE A 241 -12.11 -27.09 -24.31
CA ILE A 241 -10.74 -26.57 -24.10
C ILE A 241 -10.58 -25.21 -24.78
N VAL A 242 -11.08 -25.07 -26.01
CA VAL A 242 -11.05 -23.79 -26.75
C VAL A 242 -11.89 -22.74 -26.03
N ASN A 243 -13.09 -23.10 -25.54
CA ASN A 243 -13.91 -22.22 -24.72
C ASN A 243 -13.15 -21.72 -23.49
N ALA A 244 -12.43 -22.60 -22.80
CA ALA A 244 -11.62 -22.24 -21.63
C ALA A 244 -10.46 -21.31 -21.99
N ALA A 245 -9.73 -21.62 -23.07
CA ALA A 245 -8.59 -20.82 -23.51
C ALA A 245 -9.01 -19.40 -23.94
N VAL A 246 -10.01 -19.26 -24.80
CA VAL A 246 -10.54 -17.95 -25.22
C VAL A 246 -11.22 -17.25 -24.04
N GLY A 247 -11.91 -18.01 -23.19
CA GLY A 247 -12.50 -17.55 -21.93
C GLY A 247 -11.50 -16.88 -21.01
N SER A 248 -10.27 -17.38 -20.92
CA SER A 248 -9.21 -16.80 -20.09
C SER A 248 -8.81 -15.38 -20.54
N ILE A 249 -8.79 -15.14 -21.85
CA ILE A 249 -8.49 -13.83 -22.43
C ILE A 249 -9.66 -12.87 -22.17
N ALA A 250 -10.88 -13.36 -22.34
CA ALA A 250 -12.10 -12.61 -22.07
C ALA A 250 -12.24 -12.26 -20.57
N GLU A 251 -11.89 -13.17 -19.66
CA GLU A 251 -11.89 -12.98 -18.21
C GLU A 251 -10.91 -11.88 -17.81
N ARG A 252 -9.66 -11.91 -18.30
CA ARG A 252 -8.68 -10.86 -18.02
C ARG A 252 -9.17 -9.48 -18.49
N ARG A 253 -9.77 -9.40 -19.68
CA ARG A 253 -10.35 -8.15 -20.20
C ARG A 253 -11.53 -7.65 -19.34
N LEU A 254 -12.38 -8.55 -18.86
CA LEU A 254 -13.48 -8.18 -17.98
C LEU A 254 -12.95 -7.64 -16.65
N ASP A 255 -11.97 -8.32 -16.04
CA ASP A 255 -11.36 -7.87 -14.78
C ASP A 255 -10.73 -6.48 -14.91
N GLU A 256 -10.17 -6.16 -16.08
CA GLU A 256 -9.71 -4.80 -16.38
C GLU A 256 -10.83 -3.76 -16.31
N GLN A 257 -12.00 -4.10 -16.86
CA GLN A 257 -13.18 -3.23 -16.87
C GLN A 257 -13.93 -3.22 -15.54
N LYS A 258 -13.72 -4.21 -14.66
CA LYS A 258 -14.26 -4.20 -13.29
C LYS A 258 -13.57 -3.13 -12.46
N MET A 259 -12.28 -2.88 -12.65
CA MET A 259 -11.53 -1.88 -11.88
C MET A 259 -12.01 -0.45 -12.12
N SER A 260 -12.45 -0.12 -13.34
CA SER A 260 -12.99 1.23 -13.63
C SER A 260 -14.32 1.50 -12.93
N GLY A 261 -15.14 0.47 -12.69
CA GLY A 261 -16.39 0.60 -11.91
C GLY A 261 -16.18 0.59 -10.40
N ARG A 262 -15.16 -0.11 -9.89
CA ARG A 262 -14.89 -0.21 -8.45
C ARG A 262 -14.37 1.09 -7.84
N LYS A 263 -13.39 1.74 -8.49
CA LYS A 263 -12.71 2.92 -7.93
C LYS A 263 -13.67 4.06 -7.53
N PRO A 264 -14.64 4.49 -8.37
CA PRO A 264 -15.57 5.56 -8.00
C PRO A 264 -16.43 5.22 -6.78
N ALA A 265 -16.87 3.96 -6.65
CA ALA A 265 -17.65 3.53 -5.49
C ALA A 265 -16.81 3.58 -4.20
N TYR A 266 -15.56 3.10 -4.23
CA TYR A 266 -14.64 3.21 -3.09
C TYR A 266 -14.37 4.67 -2.71
N THR A 267 -14.19 5.55 -3.70
CA THR A 267 -13.98 6.99 -3.46
C THR A 267 -15.20 7.65 -2.85
N ALA A 268 -16.41 7.33 -3.32
CA ALA A 268 -17.65 7.86 -2.76
C ALA A 268 -17.83 7.43 -1.29
N ASP A 269 -17.68 6.13 -1.00
CA ASP A 269 -17.78 5.61 0.37
C ASP A 269 -16.66 6.20 1.28
N ARG A 270 -15.46 6.43 0.74
CA ARG A 270 -14.35 7.09 1.46
C ARG A 270 -14.71 8.53 1.84
N LYS A 271 -15.21 9.32 0.89
CA LYS A 271 -15.63 10.71 1.16
C LYS A 271 -16.74 10.78 2.22
N GLN A 272 -17.66 9.83 2.21
CA GLN A 272 -18.70 9.75 3.23
C GLN A 272 -18.11 9.45 4.62
N ARG A 273 -17.13 8.53 4.71
CA ARG A 273 -16.41 8.27 5.97
C ARG A 273 -15.61 9.46 6.47
N GLU A 274 -14.94 10.19 5.58
CA GLU A 274 -14.20 11.41 5.92
C GLU A 274 -15.13 12.51 6.46
N TYR A 275 -16.39 12.54 6.01
CA TYR A 275 -17.42 13.41 6.58
C TYR A 275 -17.93 12.92 7.94
N ASP A 276 -18.23 11.63 8.08
CA ASP A 276 -18.78 11.05 9.31
C ASP A 276 -17.74 11.00 10.45
N PHE A 277 -16.45 10.85 10.12
CA PHE A 277 -15.32 10.78 11.06
C PHE A 277 -14.22 11.75 10.61
N PRO A 278 -14.40 13.06 10.85
CA PRO A 278 -13.50 14.11 10.35
C PRO A 278 -12.11 14.13 11.04
N GLY A 279 -11.91 13.39 12.13
CA GLY A 279 -10.63 13.38 12.87
C GLY A 279 -10.26 14.79 13.34
N LEU A 280 -9.01 15.23 13.11
CA LEU A 280 -8.58 16.59 13.46
C LEU A 280 -9.39 17.70 12.77
N ARG A 281 -10.04 17.42 11.63
CA ARG A 281 -10.88 18.41 10.94
C ARG A 281 -12.11 18.83 11.75
N SER A 282 -12.60 18.03 12.71
CA SER A 282 -13.73 18.46 13.56
C SER A 282 -13.37 19.61 14.48
N LEU A 283 -12.09 19.80 14.78
CA LEU A 283 -11.62 20.86 15.67
C LEU A 283 -11.42 22.19 14.95
N LEU A 284 -11.49 22.19 13.62
CA LEU A 284 -11.38 23.41 12.82
C LEU A 284 -12.67 24.22 12.94
N ASP A 285 -12.50 25.51 13.19
CA ASP A 285 -13.57 26.51 13.27
C ASP A 285 -14.06 27.00 11.89
N GLY A 286 -13.89 26.17 10.86
CA GLY A 286 -14.30 26.46 9.48
C GLY A 286 -15.79 26.22 9.23
N ALA A 287 -16.27 26.59 8.03
CA ALA A 287 -17.62 26.23 7.60
C ALA A 287 -17.80 24.70 7.61
N GLU A 288 -18.95 24.21 8.08
CA GLU A 288 -19.24 22.78 8.08
C GLU A 288 -19.14 22.23 6.65
N PRO A 289 -18.38 21.15 6.41
CA PRO A 289 -18.28 20.57 5.09
C PRO A 289 -19.66 20.15 4.58
N VAL A 290 -19.95 20.40 3.31
CA VAL A 290 -21.21 19.95 2.72
C VAL A 290 -21.21 18.42 2.67
N ARG A 291 -22.21 17.80 3.31
CA ARG A 291 -22.37 16.33 3.27
C ARG A 291 -22.38 15.86 1.81
N PRO A 292 -21.48 14.95 1.41
CA PRO A 292 -21.45 14.45 0.04
C PRO A 292 -22.78 13.76 -0.29
N ALA A 293 -23.31 14.04 -1.48
CA ALA A 293 -24.54 13.40 -1.93
C ALA A 293 -24.37 11.88 -1.89
N ALA A 294 -25.39 11.17 -1.37
CA ALA A 294 -25.45 9.72 -1.35
C ALA A 294 -25.65 9.17 -2.76
N VAL A 295 -24.62 9.25 -3.60
CA VAL A 295 -24.69 8.78 -4.99
C VAL A 295 -24.51 7.28 -5.01
N LYS A 296 -25.56 6.56 -5.40
CA LYS A 296 -25.50 5.11 -5.65
C LYS A 296 -24.73 4.85 -6.96
N MET A 297 -23.40 4.91 -6.90
CA MET A 297 -22.53 4.66 -8.05
C MET A 297 -22.71 3.22 -8.57
N PRO A 298 -22.55 2.97 -9.88
CA PRO A 298 -22.62 1.63 -10.43
C PRO A 298 -21.51 0.74 -9.86
N ARG A 299 -21.90 -0.27 -9.08
CA ARG A 299 -21.01 -1.20 -8.36
C ARG A 299 -20.52 -2.39 -9.20
N ALA A 300 -20.85 -2.41 -10.49
CA ALA A 300 -20.35 -3.37 -11.45
C ALA A 300 -20.12 -2.69 -12.80
N THR A 301 -19.28 -3.31 -13.62
CA THR A 301 -19.07 -2.84 -14.99
C THR A 301 -20.35 -3.04 -15.83
N ALA A 302 -20.42 -2.38 -17.00
CA ALA A 302 -21.58 -2.46 -17.88
C ALA A 302 -21.85 -3.91 -18.32
N TRP A 303 -23.12 -4.32 -18.42
CA TRP A 303 -23.51 -5.69 -18.79
C TRP A 303 -22.87 -6.16 -20.10
N ARG A 304 -22.73 -5.27 -21.09
CA ARG A 304 -22.04 -5.55 -22.37
C ARG A 304 -20.66 -6.20 -22.19
N ASN A 305 -19.95 -5.89 -21.10
CA ASN A 305 -18.63 -6.43 -20.81
C ASN A 305 -18.72 -7.88 -20.34
N TYR A 306 -19.69 -8.20 -19.48
CA TYR A 306 -20.00 -9.59 -19.11
C TYR A 306 -20.50 -10.38 -20.31
N LEU A 307 -21.35 -9.78 -21.14
CA LEU A 307 -21.82 -10.42 -22.38
C LEU A 307 -20.64 -10.76 -23.30
N ARG A 308 -19.70 -9.82 -23.52
CA ARG A 308 -18.47 -10.07 -24.29
C ARG A 308 -17.63 -11.20 -23.71
N ARG A 309 -17.53 -11.30 -22.38
CA ARG A 309 -16.80 -12.38 -21.70
C ARG A 309 -17.33 -13.77 -22.08
N TYR A 310 -18.64 -13.92 -22.23
CA TYR A 310 -19.25 -15.22 -22.55
C TYR A 310 -19.52 -15.41 -24.06
N ALA A 311 -19.73 -14.33 -24.81
CA ALA A 311 -19.97 -14.39 -26.25
C ALA A 311 -18.70 -14.73 -27.04
N MET A 312 -17.53 -14.16 -26.72
CA MET A 312 -16.29 -14.46 -27.46
C MET A 312 -15.90 -15.94 -27.39
N PRO A 313 -15.89 -16.60 -26.21
CA PRO A 313 -15.56 -18.01 -26.11
C PRO A 313 -16.60 -18.89 -26.83
N THR A 314 -17.89 -18.54 -26.70
CA THR A 314 -18.97 -19.22 -27.41
C THR A 314 -18.80 -19.19 -28.92
N LEU A 315 -18.46 -18.04 -29.50
CA LEU A 315 -18.23 -17.91 -30.94
C LEU A 315 -17.02 -18.75 -31.38
N ALA A 316 -15.95 -18.78 -30.57
CA ALA A 316 -14.79 -19.63 -30.85
C ALA A 316 -15.13 -21.13 -30.79
N THR A 317 -15.92 -21.54 -29.79
CA THR A 317 -16.44 -22.90 -29.66
C THR A 317 -17.32 -23.28 -30.85
N ALA A 318 -18.22 -22.40 -31.28
CA ALA A 318 -19.08 -22.62 -32.44
C ALA A 318 -18.27 -22.77 -33.74
N ALA A 319 -17.24 -21.94 -33.93
CA ALA A 319 -16.33 -22.06 -35.06
C ALA A 319 -15.60 -23.41 -35.07
N VAL A 320 -15.03 -23.82 -33.94
CA VAL A 320 -14.33 -25.11 -33.82
C VAL A 320 -15.27 -26.29 -34.02
N ALA A 321 -16.48 -26.23 -33.45
CA ALA A 321 -17.50 -27.25 -33.68
C ALA A 321 -17.93 -27.31 -35.16
N GLY A 322 -18.04 -26.16 -35.82
CA GLY A 322 -18.32 -26.06 -37.25
C GLY A 322 -17.23 -26.66 -38.15
N VAL A 323 -15.96 -26.61 -37.72
CA VAL A 323 -14.83 -27.27 -38.40
C VAL A 323 -14.80 -28.78 -38.11
N LEU A 324 -15.12 -29.20 -36.88
CA LEU A 324 -15.11 -30.60 -36.48
C LEU A 324 -16.27 -31.41 -37.08
N THR A 325 -17.44 -30.80 -37.24
CA THR A 325 -18.64 -31.46 -37.79
C THR A 325 -18.43 -32.07 -39.19
N PRO A 326 -17.89 -31.37 -40.20
CA PRO A 326 -17.63 -31.95 -41.52
C PRO A 326 -16.53 -33.03 -41.50
N LEU A 327 -15.73 -33.11 -40.43
CA LEU A 327 -14.74 -34.17 -40.20
C LEU A 327 -15.33 -35.41 -39.52
N GLY A 328 -16.66 -35.51 -39.42
CA GLY A 328 -17.36 -36.64 -38.79
C GLY A 328 -17.37 -36.61 -37.26
N VAL A 329 -16.98 -35.49 -36.64
CA VAL A 329 -16.95 -35.32 -35.18
C VAL A 329 -18.22 -34.60 -34.72
N PRO A 330 -19.08 -35.23 -33.90
CA PRO A 330 -20.36 -34.65 -33.48
C PRO A 330 -20.18 -33.56 -32.40
N ALA A 331 -19.74 -32.36 -32.81
CA ALA A 331 -19.38 -31.26 -31.91
C ALA A 331 -20.44 -30.12 -31.83
N LEU A 332 -21.39 -30.06 -32.77
CA LEU A 332 -22.41 -29.00 -32.85
C LEU A 332 -23.31 -28.93 -31.61
N SER A 333 -23.67 -30.07 -31.05
CA SER A 333 -24.48 -30.16 -29.82
C SER A 333 -23.76 -29.50 -28.64
N THR A 334 -22.46 -29.76 -28.47
CA THR A 334 -21.62 -29.13 -27.44
C THR A 334 -21.58 -27.61 -27.60
N ALA A 335 -21.46 -27.11 -28.84
CA ALA A 335 -21.44 -25.67 -29.11
C ALA A 335 -22.77 -24.96 -28.80
N LEU A 336 -23.90 -25.56 -29.19
CA LEU A 336 -25.24 -25.01 -28.89
C LEU A 336 -25.50 -24.91 -27.38
N VAL A 337 -25.04 -25.91 -26.62
CA VAL A 337 -25.12 -25.93 -25.15
C VAL A 337 -24.28 -24.82 -24.52
N ILE A 338 -23.05 -24.65 -24.98
CA ILE A 338 -22.18 -23.58 -24.49
C ILE A 338 -22.82 -22.22 -24.78
N ALA A 339 -23.37 -22.05 -25.99
CA ALA A 339 -24.02 -20.82 -26.42
C ALA A 339 -25.27 -20.45 -25.62
N SER A 340 -26.17 -21.41 -25.39
CA SER A 340 -27.38 -21.17 -24.60
C SER A 340 -27.07 -20.83 -23.14
N SER A 341 -25.97 -21.38 -22.60
CA SER A 341 -25.54 -21.07 -21.23
C SER A 341 -24.88 -19.69 -21.07
N ALA A 342 -24.40 -19.07 -22.16
CA ALA A 342 -23.58 -17.87 -22.11
C ALA A 342 -24.36 -16.61 -21.65
N LEU A 343 -25.61 -16.46 -22.10
CA LEU A 343 -26.47 -15.33 -21.73
C LEU A 343 -26.80 -15.36 -20.23
N ALA A 344 -27.30 -16.50 -19.74
CA ALA A 344 -27.56 -16.73 -18.32
C ALA A 344 -26.27 -16.57 -17.48
N LYS A 345 -25.16 -17.16 -17.97
CA LYS A 345 -23.75 -16.91 -17.61
C LYS A 345 -23.50 -15.45 -17.23
N SER A 346 -23.71 -14.59 -18.22
CA SER A 346 -23.37 -13.16 -18.15
C SER A 346 -24.21 -12.37 -17.14
N LEU A 347 -25.50 -12.69 -17.02
CA LEU A 347 -26.42 -12.00 -16.12
C LEU A 347 -26.17 -12.42 -14.67
N ALA A 348 -26.07 -13.74 -14.43
CA ALA A 348 -25.79 -14.29 -13.12
C ALA A 348 -24.46 -13.76 -12.57
N GLU A 349 -23.39 -13.81 -13.37
CA GLU A 349 -22.09 -13.33 -12.91
C GLU A 349 -22.11 -11.84 -12.55
N ARG A 350 -22.80 -11.00 -13.35
CA ARG A 350 -22.93 -9.58 -13.04
C ARG A 350 -23.65 -9.36 -11.70
N LEU A 351 -24.73 -10.09 -11.45
CA LEU A 351 -25.48 -9.99 -10.19
C LEU A 351 -24.63 -10.44 -9.00
N VAL A 352 -23.95 -11.58 -9.14
CA VAL A 352 -23.05 -12.12 -8.12
C VAL A 352 -21.91 -11.16 -7.82
N ASP A 353 -21.26 -10.58 -8.84
CA ASP A 353 -20.19 -9.59 -8.66
C ASP A 353 -20.69 -8.32 -7.98
N THR A 354 -21.88 -7.83 -8.35
CA THR A 354 -22.49 -6.65 -7.71
C THR A 354 -22.71 -6.91 -6.23
N LYS A 355 -23.27 -8.06 -5.87
CA LYS A 355 -23.52 -8.44 -4.48
C LYS A 355 -22.22 -8.70 -3.72
N LYS A 356 -21.26 -9.43 -4.30
CA LYS A 356 -19.93 -9.65 -3.69
C LYS A 356 -19.24 -8.32 -3.42
N LEU A 357 -19.34 -7.34 -4.33
CA LEU A 357 -18.79 -6.01 -4.09
C LEU A 357 -19.56 -5.26 -2.99
N ASP A 358 -20.90 -5.31 -2.97
CA ASP A 358 -21.72 -4.70 -1.91
C ASP A 358 -21.32 -5.22 -0.52
N PHE A 359 -21.17 -6.54 -0.37
CA PHE A 359 -20.75 -7.14 0.90
C PHE A 359 -19.35 -6.70 1.30
N ARG A 360 -18.40 -6.66 0.35
CA ARG A 360 -17.04 -6.19 0.60
C ARG A 360 -17.00 -4.72 1.00
N LEU A 361 -17.75 -3.86 0.32
CA LEU A 361 -17.82 -2.44 0.64
C LEU A 361 -18.40 -2.23 2.04
N ARG A 362 -19.50 -2.90 2.40
CA ARG A 362 -20.09 -2.84 3.75
C ARG A 362 -19.13 -3.32 4.83
N ARG A 363 -18.39 -4.39 4.56
CA ARG A 363 -17.40 -4.92 5.50
C ARG A 363 -16.24 -3.96 5.70
N ILE A 364 -15.69 -3.43 4.61
CA ILE A 364 -14.64 -2.39 4.65
C ILE A 364 -15.15 -1.18 5.42
N ASP A 365 -16.38 -0.74 5.14
CA ASP A 365 -17.00 0.39 5.82
C ASP A 365 -17.11 0.13 7.33
N ALA A 366 -17.61 -1.03 7.76
CA ALA A 366 -17.67 -1.40 9.18
C ALA A 366 -16.28 -1.43 9.84
N THR A 367 -15.27 -2.01 9.19
CA THR A 367 -13.90 -2.05 9.73
C THR A 367 -13.27 -0.67 9.81
N GLU A 368 -13.49 0.20 8.82
CA GLU A 368 -12.97 1.56 8.83
C GLU A 368 -13.67 2.41 9.88
N ARG A 369 -14.98 2.24 10.09
CA ARG A 369 -15.71 2.96 11.15
C ARG A 369 -15.23 2.58 12.53
N LEU A 370 -15.07 1.28 12.81
CA LEU A 370 -14.52 0.82 14.08
C LEU A 370 -13.12 1.38 14.33
N ARG A 371 -12.29 1.42 13.28
CA ARG A 371 -10.93 1.99 13.34
C ARG A 371 -10.94 3.50 13.57
N LEU A 372 -11.73 4.24 12.80
CA LEU A 372 -11.82 5.70 12.93
C LEU A 372 -12.44 6.13 14.27
N ALA A 373 -13.24 5.26 14.89
CA ALA A 373 -13.77 5.43 16.24
C ALA A 373 -12.82 4.95 17.35
N ASP A 374 -11.68 4.34 17.02
CA ASP A 374 -10.75 3.79 18.01
C ASP A 374 -10.04 4.92 18.79
N PRO A 375 -10.26 5.04 20.12
CA PRO A 375 -9.62 6.09 20.90
C PRO A 375 -8.10 5.93 21.03
N THR A 376 -7.56 4.74 20.74
CA THR A 376 -6.12 4.45 20.82
C THR A 376 -5.36 4.91 19.57
N LEU A 377 -6.05 5.30 18.50
CA LEU A 377 -5.42 5.83 17.30
C LEU A 377 -4.79 7.20 17.62
N TYR A 378 -3.50 7.41 17.29
CA TYR A 378 -2.75 8.63 17.64
C TYR A 378 -3.48 9.93 17.27
N VAL A 379 -4.11 10.01 16.09
CA VAL A 379 -4.89 11.17 15.65
C VAL A 379 -6.10 11.42 16.57
N ASN A 380 -6.77 10.37 17.04
CA ASN A 380 -7.90 10.50 17.98
C ASN A 380 -7.42 10.87 19.38
N GLN A 381 -6.24 10.39 19.79
CA GLN A 381 -5.58 10.85 21.02
C GLN A 381 -5.23 12.35 20.95
N LEU A 382 -4.71 12.82 19.80
CA LEU A 382 -4.47 14.25 19.56
C LEU A 382 -5.77 15.06 19.63
N VAL A 383 -6.85 14.59 19.00
CA VAL A 383 -8.17 15.25 19.09
C VAL A 383 -8.62 15.38 20.54
N ALA A 384 -8.49 14.30 21.32
CA ALA A 384 -8.84 14.31 22.74
C ALA A 384 -7.94 15.27 23.56
N GLU A 385 -6.63 15.33 23.27
CA GLU A 385 -5.70 16.23 23.94
C GLU A 385 -6.00 17.70 23.62
N PHE A 386 -6.25 18.05 22.35
CA PHE A 386 -6.62 19.41 21.98
C PHE A 386 -7.95 19.84 22.59
N THR A 387 -8.95 18.96 22.57
CA THR A 387 -10.25 19.22 23.22
C THR A 387 -10.07 19.45 24.72
N HIS A 388 -9.19 18.68 25.35
CA HIS A 388 -8.87 18.82 26.78
C HIS A 388 -8.17 20.14 27.07
N LEU A 389 -7.11 20.49 26.35
CA LEU A 389 -6.40 21.77 26.51
C LEU A 389 -7.31 22.97 26.25
N GLN A 390 -8.18 22.90 25.24
CA GLN A 390 -9.18 23.92 24.96
C GLN A 390 -10.19 24.07 26.11
N THR A 391 -10.65 22.96 26.68
CA THR A 391 -11.57 22.97 27.83
C THR A 391 -10.91 23.59 29.05
N ARG A 392 -9.65 23.25 29.34
CA ARG A 392 -8.87 23.84 30.44
C ARG A 392 -8.72 25.35 30.27
N LEU A 393 -8.29 25.81 29.09
CA LEU A 393 -8.19 27.24 28.78
C LEU A 393 -9.55 27.96 28.88
N THR A 394 -10.64 27.30 28.47
CA THR A 394 -11.99 27.85 28.59
C THR A 394 -12.43 27.94 30.06
N GLN A 395 -12.12 26.94 30.90
CA GLN A 395 -12.43 26.95 32.33
C GLN A 395 -11.66 28.04 33.08
N ILE A 396 -10.39 28.26 32.73
CA ILE A 396 -9.58 29.38 33.23
C ILE A 396 -10.26 30.72 32.87
N ARG A 397 -10.86 30.82 31.68
CA ARG A 397 -11.52 32.04 31.17
C ARG A 397 -12.95 32.24 31.70
N THR A 398 -13.70 31.16 31.94
CA THR A 398 -15.10 31.17 32.38
C THR A 398 -15.37 29.96 33.30
N PRO A 399 -15.48 30.16 34.63
CA PRO A 399 -15.51 29.07 35.60
C PRO A 399 -16.83 28.27 35.72
N ASP A 400 -17.88 28.57 34.94
CA ASP A 400 -19.17 27.86 35.02
C ASP A 400 -19.65 27.36 33.64
N GLY A 401 -19.67 26.03 33.42
CA GLY A 401 -20.32 25.42 32.25
C GLY A 401 -20.10 23.92 32.11
N THR A 402 -21.15 23.13 32.34
CA THR A 402 -21.21 21.65 32.23
C THR A 402 -21.34 21.17 30.78
N THR A 403 -20.57 20.14 30.40
CA THR A 403 -20.63 19.48 29.08
C THR A 403 -21.33 18.11 29.16
N GLY A 404 -22.26 17.86 28.23
CA GLY A 404 -23.03 16.62 28.12
C GLY A 404 -22.50 15.70 27.01
N GLU A 405 -22.51 14.39 27.28
CA GLU A 405 -21.99 13.31 26.44
C GLU A 405 -23.11 12.69 25.56
N ALA A 406 -22.82 12.40 24.29
CA ALA A 406 -23.75 11.74 23.36
C ALA A 406 -23.28 10.31 23.03
N SER A 407 -24.20 9.34 23.22
CA SER A 407 -24.04 7.93 22.91
C SER A 407 -24.39 7.62 21.44
N ALA A 408 -23.67 6.71 20.80
CA ALA A 408 -23.95 6.22 19.45
C ALA A 408 -24.34 4.73 19.44
N ASP A 409 -25.54 4.47 18.91
CA ASP A 409 -26.13 3.15 18.66
C ASP A 409 -25.50 2.46 17.44
N VAL A 410 -25.28 1.14 17.53
CA VAL A 410 -24.74 0.30 16.46
C VAL A 410 -25.86 -0.57 15.84
N PRO A 411 -26.14 -0.49 14.52
CA PRO A 411 -27.12 -1.37 13.89
C PRO A 411 -26.51 -2.66 13.31
N GLY A 412 -27.04 -3.78 13.81
CA GLY A 412 -27.45 -5.03 13.15
C GLY A 412 -26.74 -5.53 11.88
N SER A 413 -26.31 -6.79 11.94
CA SER A 413 -25.82 -7.59 10.80
C SER A 413 -26.95 -7.94 9.81
N PRO A 414 -26.69 -7.95 8.48
CA PRO A 414 -27.71 -8.21 7.48
C PRO A 414 -28.05 -9.72 7.34
N PRO A 415 -29.30 -10.06 7.00
CA PRO A 415 -29.79 -11.44 6.98
C PRO A 415 -29.35 -12.27 5.76
N TYR A 416 -29.38 -13.59 5.95
CA TYR A 416 -29.00 -14.67 5.03
C TYR A 416 -29.77 -14.71 3.68
N THR A 417 -30.84 -13.94 3.55
CA THR A 417 -31.82 -14.01 2.44
C THR A 417 -31.34 -13.39 1.12
N VAL A 418 -30.30 -12.55 1.16
CA VAL A 418 -29.77 -11.86 -0.04
C VAL A 418 -28.94 -12.78 -0.95
N ALA A 419 -28.40 -13.89 -0.43
CA ALA A 419 -27.66 -14.88 -1.22
C ALA A 419 -28.58 -15.79 -2.05
N LEU A 420 -29.83 -15.99 -1.60
CA LEU A 420 -30.79 -16.94 -2.18
C LEU A 420 -31.43 -16.40 -3.48
N ALA A 421 -31.61 -15.08 -3.58
CA ALA A 421 -32.19 -14.42 -4.76
C ALA A 421 -31.25 -14.37 -5.99
N ALA A 422 -29.93 -14.47 -5.79
CA ALA A 422 -28.97 -14.54 -6.90
C ALA A 422 -28.89 -15.94 -7.53
N GLN A 423 -29.19 -16.99 -6.75
CA GLN A 423 -29.15 -18.39 -7.18
C GLN A 423 -30.36 -18.80 -8.03
N LEU A 424 -31.50 -18.13 -7.90
CA LEU A 424 -32.70 -18.45 -8.69
C LEU A 424 -32.55 -18.12 -10.19
N ILE A 425 -31.62 -17.24 -10.56
CA ILE A 425 -31.43 -16.75 -11.94
C ILE A 425 -30.37 -17.57 -12.72
N GLU A 426 -29.54 -18.37 -12.06
CA GLU A 426 -28.51 -19.23 -12.69
C GLU A 426 -29.08 -20.42 -13.50
N ASN A 427 -30.38 -20.67 -13.34
CA ASN A 427 -31.02 -21.94 -13.67
C ASN A 427 -31.55 -22.06 -15.11
N VAL A 428 -31.42 -20.99 -15.90
CA VAL A 428 -31.86 -20.96 -17.31
C VAL A 428 -30.87 -21.69 -18.25
N SER A 429 -29.65 -21.97 -17.79
CA SER A 429 -28.61 -22.58 -18.62
C SER A 429 -28.63 -24.12 -18.67
N GLY A 430 -29.10 -24.77 -17.60
CA GLY A 430 -29.24 -26.23 -17.52
C GLY A 430 -30.43 -26.76 -18.32
N SER A 431 -31.53 -25.98 -18.35
CA SER A 431 -32.74 -26.26 -19.12
C SER A 431 -32.51 -26.23 -20.63
N ALA A 432 -31.67 -25.29 -21.12
CA ALA A 432 -31.33 -25.23 -22.54
C ALA A 432 -30.41 -26.37 -23.02
N ARG A 433 -29.68 -27.04 -22.10
CA ARG A 433 -28.76 -28.12 -22.43
C ARG A 433 -29.45 -29.42 -22.83
N ARG A 434 -30.66 -29.68 -22.35
CA ARG A 434 -31.37 -30.96 -22.54
C ARG A 434 -32.66 -30.87 -23.35
N ALA A 435 -33.29 -29.69 -23.43
CA ALA A 435 -34.36 -29.43 -24.42
C ALA A 435 -33.89 -29.65 -25.88
N LEU A 436 -32.59 -29.52 -26.15
CA LEU A 436 -31.99 -29.71 -27.47
C LEU A 436 -31.38 -31.12 -27.69
N LEU A 437 -31.23 -31.94 -26.64
CA LEU A 437 -30.64 -33.29 -26.74
C LEU A 437 -31.68 -34.43 -26.58
N GLY A 438 -32.90 -34.14 -26.13
CA GLY A 438 -33.95 -35.14 -25.88
C GLY A 438 -34.84 -35.42 -27.09
N GLY A 439 -34.32 -36.15 -28.08
CA GLY A 439 -35.08 -36.65 -29.21
C GLY A 439 -35.56 -38.09 -29.01
N LYS A 440 -36.63 -38.30 -28.21
CA LYS A 440 -37.62 -39.37 -28.40
C LYS A 440 -38.88 -39.01 -27.62
N ARG A 441 -39.95 -38.66 -28.34
CA ARG A 441 -41.28 -38.43 -27.77
C ARG A 441 -41.82 -39.76 -27.25
N THR A 442 -41.87 -39.93 -25.94
CA THR A 442 -42.76 -40.90 -25.32
C THR A 442 -44.14 -40.27 -25.24
N THR A 443 -45.07 -40.80 -26.03
CA THR A 443 -46.48 -40.46 -26.01
C THR A 443 -47.11 -41.04 -24.75
N GLY A 444 -47.52 -40.18 -23.81
CA GLY A 444 -48.47 -40.56 -22.75
C GLY A 444 -48.14 -40.05 -21.35
N THR A 445 -48.26 -38.74 -21.11
CA THR A 445 -48.59 -38.10 -19.81
C THR A 445 -48.81 -36.60 -20.05
N ASP A 446 -49.68 -35.94 -19.27
CA ASP A 446 -50.26 -34.62 -19.58
C ASP A 446 -49.35 -33.39 -19.34
N HIS A 447 -48.10 -33.53 -18.89
CA HIS A 447 -47.15 -32.41 -18.75
C HIS A 447 -45.67 -32.73 -19.08
N PRO A 448 -45.35 -33.24 -20.28
CA PRO A 448 -44.02 -33.77 -20.62
C PRO A 448 -42.92 -32.68 -20.74
N GLN A 449 -43.32 -31.42 -20.95
CA GLN A 449 -42.37 -30.30 -21.05
C GLN A 449 -41.85 -29.84 -19.68
N LEU A 450 -42.62 -30.01 -18.61
CA LEU A 450 -42.24 -29.54 -17.27
C LEU A 450 -41.33 -30.55 -16.55
N GLU A 451 -41.61 -31.85 -16.69
CA GLU A 451 -40.72 -32.93 -16.25
C GLU A 451 -39.39 -32.94 -17.02
N ALA A 452 -39.41 -32.77 -18.34
CA ALA A 452 -38.18 -32.67 -19.13
C ALA A 452 -37.33 -31.45 -18.76
N LEU A 453 -37.95 -30.36 -18.31
CA LEU A 453 -37.26 -29.13 -17.88
C LEU A 453 -36.75 -29.25 -16.43
N LEU A 454 -37.49 -29.92 -15.55
CA LEU A 454 -37.07 -30.25 -14.17
C LEU A 454 -35.95 -31.30 -14.13
N SER A 455 -36.05 -32.38 -14.93
CA SER A 455 -34.98 -33.37 -15.09
C SER A 455 -33.73 -32.74 -15.71
N ALA A 456 -33.91 -31.78 -16.62
CA ALA A 456 -32.85 -31.04 -17.28
C ALA A 456 -32.15 -30.01 -16.37
N ALA A 457 -32.91 -29.28 -15.56
CA ALA A 457 -32.40 -28.20 -14.73
C ALA A 457 -31.92 -28.68 -13.36
N GLY A 458 -32.59 -29.67 -12.74
CA GLY A 458 -32.39 -30.03 -11.35
C GLY A 458 -30.95 -30.39 -10.91
N PRO A 459 -30.09 -31.05 -11.72
CA PRO A 459 -28.71 -31.32 -11.31
C PRO A 459 -27.87 -30.04 -11.32
N GLY A 460 -28.20 -29.13 -12.25
CA GLY A 460 -27.64 -27.79 -12.30
C GLY A 460 -28.14 -26.91 -11.14
N LEU A 461 -29.41 -27.03 -10.76
CA LEU A 461 -30.00 -26.34 -9.60
C LEU A 461 -29.26 -26.72 -8.32
N LEU A 462 -29.18 -28.02 -8.03
CA LEU A 462 -28.54 -28.55 -6.83
C LEU A 462 -27.05 -28.22 -6.83
N GLY A 463 -26.35 -28.41 -7.95
CA GLY A 463 -24.94 -28.03 -8.10
C GLY A 463 -24.68 -26.52 -7.93
N ALA A 464 -25.58 -25.65 -8.38
CA ALA A 464 -25.48 -24.20 -8.17
C ALA A 464 -25.78 -23.81 -6.71
N VAL A 465 -26.77 -24.45 -6.08
CA VAL A 465 -27.10 -24.22 -4.67
C VAL A 465 -25.95 -24.61 -3.76
N THR A 466 -25.45 -25.85 -3.89
CA THR A 466 -24.31 -26.33 -3.11
C THR A 466 -23.03 -25.59 -3.50
N GLY A 467 -22.86 -25.26 -4.79
CA GLY A 467 -21.76 -24.45 -5.29
C GLY A 467 -21.71 -23.07 -4.62
N ALA A 468 -22.83 -22.38 -4.45
CA ALA A 468 -22.82 -21.10 -3.75
C ALA A 468 -22.67 -21.23 -2.23
N MET A 469 -23.10 -22.34 -1.63
CA MET A 469 -22.72 -22.66 -0.24
C MET A 469 -21.19 -22.86 -0.12
N GLY A 470 -20.58 -23.54 -1.08
CA GLY A 470 -19.12 -23.70 -1.19
C GLY A 470 -18.41 -22.36 -1.40
N ASP A 471 -18.92 -21.49 -2.26
CA ASP A 471 -18.42 -20.12 -2.45
C ASP A 471 -18.52 -19.31 -1.16
N LYS A 472 -19.64 -19.42 -0.43
CA LYS A 472 -19.82 -18.74 0.85
C LYS A 472 -18.82 -19.24 1.89
N TYR A 473 -18.64 -20.56 1.99
CA TYR A 473 -17.63 -21.15 2.87
C TYR A 473 -16.23 -20.66 2.51
N PHE A 474 -15.89 -20.64 1.21
CA PHE A 474 -14.62 -20.14 0.72
C PHE A 474 -14.41 -18.67 1.07
N LEU A 475 -15.39 -17.80 0.80
CA LEU A 475 -15.32 -16.38 1.13
C LEU A 475 -15.13 -16.14 2.64
N ASN A 476 -15.84 -16.91 3.47
CA ASN A 476 -15.68 -16.86 4.93
C ASN A 476 -14.29 -17.30 5.41
N ARG A 477 -13.49 -18.01 4.59
CA ARG A 477 -12.12 -18.43 4.93
C ARG A 477 -11.04 -17.56 4.26
N ASP A 478 -11.26 -17.11 3.03
CA ASP A 478 -10.30 -16.29 2.27
C ASP A 478 -10.33 -14.81 2.69
N GLU A 479 -11.52 -14.25 2.91
CA GLU A 479 -11.62 -12.82 3.22
C GLU A 479 -11.04 -12.44 4.58
N PRO A 480 -11.25 -13.18 5.68
CA PRO A 480 -10.59 -12.87 6.96
C PRO A 480 -9.06 -12.93 6.89
N ALA A 481 -8.48 -13.90 6.18
CA ALA A 481 -7.03 -14.01 6.01
C ALA A 481 -6.47 -12.79 5.24
N ARG A 482 -7.16 -12.38 4.17
CA ARG A 482 -6.80 -11.19 3.40
C ARG A 482 -6.95 -9.91 4.22
N ASP A 483 -8.00 -9.81 5.02
CA ASP A 483 -8.25 -8.64 5.85
C ASP A 483 -7.23 -8.52 6.97
N ALA A 484 -6.88 -9.61 7.66
CA ALA A 484 -5.82 -9.62 8.66
C ALA A 484 -4.48 -9.15 8.05
N SER A 485 -4.17 -9.63 6.84
CA SER A 485 -2.95 -9.24 6.12
C SER A 485 -2.93 -7.77 5.71
N LYS A 486 -4.09 -7.21 5.34
CA LYS A 486 -4.25 -5.76 5.03
C LYS A 486 -4.23 -4.90 6.28
N GLN A 487 -4.89 -5.34 7.35
CA GLN A 487 -4.91 -4.67 8.63
C GLN A 487 -3.49 -4.59 9.20
N TRP A 488 -2.72 -5.68 9.14
CA TRP A 488 -1.31 -5.68 9.53
C TRP A 488 -0.47 -4.64 8.76
N SER A 489 -0.67 -4.52 7.43
CA SER A 489 0.04 -3.52 6.62
C SER A 489 -0.40 -2.08 6.94
N ARG A 490 -1.69 -1.87 7.21
CA ARG A 490 -2.22 -0.56 7.59
C ARG A 490 -1.76 -0.13 8.97
N SER A 491 -1.78 -1.02 9.96
CA SER A 491 -1.29 -0.71 11.31
C SER A 491 0.20 -0.38 11.32
N HIS A 492 1.00 -1.00 10.43
CA HIS A 492 2.38 -0.55 10.20
C HIS A 492 2.42 0.88 9.64
N GLN A 493 1.64 1.16 8.60
CA GLN A 493 1.59 2.47 7.98
C GLN A 493 1.13 3.55 8.97
N GLU A 494 0.16 3.23 9.82
CA GLU A 494 -0.34 4.08 10.90
C GLU A 494 0.70 4.30 12.00
N ALA A 495 1.45 3.26 12.40
CA ALA A 495 2.53 3.39 13.36
C ALA A 495 3.65 4.30 12.84
N THR A 496 4.06 4.12 11.58
CA THR A 496 5.04 5.01 10.94
C THR A 496 4.50 6.43 10.82
N GLN A 497 3.25 6.61 10.39
CA GLN A 497 2.62 7.93 10.31
C GLN A 497 2.51 8.60 11.69
N ALA A 498 2.17 7.84 12.74
CA ALA A 498 2.11 8.34 14.11
C ALA A 498 3.50 8.76 14.60
N ALA A 499 4.55 7.98 14.31
CA ALA A 499 5.92 8.32 14.67
C ALA A 499 6.41 9.60 13.98
N GLU A 500 6.12 9.75 12.68
CA GLU A 500 6.45 10.97 11.92
C GLU A 500 5.69 12.20 12.41
N LEU A 501 4.40 12.05 12.77
CA LEU A 501 3.64 13.14 13.37
C LEU A 501 4.18 13.52 14.74
N ALA A 502 4.47 12.51 15.57
CA ALA A 502 4.96 12.71 16.92
C ALA A 502 6.32 13.41 16.94
N SER A 503 7.26 12.99 16.10
CA SER A 503 8.59 13.62 16.01
C SER A 503 8.50 15.10 15.62
N ALA A 504 7.55 15.45 14.74
CA ALA A 504 7.34 16.82 14.31
C ALA A 504 6.59 17.70 15.32
N LEU A 505 5.70 17.12 16.14
CA LEU A 505 4.71 17.87 16.93
C LEU A 505 4.91 17.81 18.44
N GLU A 506 5.49 16.74 18.98
CA GLU A 506 5.65 16.55 20.44
C GLU A 506 6.35 17.72 21.15
N PRO A 507 7.43 18.33 20.61
CA PRO A 507 8.06 19.47 21.29
C PRO A 507 7.11 20.66 21.46
N GLN A 508 6.31 20.95 20.42
CA GLN A 508 5.36 22.07 20.42
C GLN A 508 4.16 21.78 21.34
N LEU A 509 3.66 20.54 21.32
CA LEU A 509 2.56 20.13 22.19
C LEU A 509 2.98 20.15 23.66
N ARG A 510 4.22 19.73 23.97
CA ARG A 510 4.79 19.81 25.32
C ARG A 510 4.90 21.25 25.80
N ALA A 511 5.44 22.15 24.98
CA ALA A 511 5.54 23.57 25.31
C ALA A 511 4.17 24.23 25.55
N LEU A 512 3.18 23.93 24.70
CA LEU A 512 1.81 24.42 24.88
C LEU A 512 1.22 23.94 26.22
N ARG A 513 1.45 22.67 26.56
CA ARG A 513 0.96 22.11 27.81
C ARG A 513 1.60 22.75 29.03
N GLU A 514 2.92 22.90 29.03
CA GLU A 514 3.65 23.60 30.11
C GLU A 514 3.10 25.02 30.31
N LEU A 515 2.76 25.72 29.21
CA LEU A 515 2.15 27.04 29.26
C LEU A 515 0.73 27.03 29.88
N VAL A 516 -0.10 26.05 29.52
CA VAL A 516 -1.45 25.90 30.12
C VAL A 516 -1.36 25.51 31.60
N ASP A 517 -0.44 24.60 31.95
CA ASP A 517 -0.20 24.18 33.34
C ASP A 517 0.22 25.39 34.19
N HIS A 518 1.13 26.24 33.68
CA HIS A 518 1.53 27.48 34.34
C HIS A 518 0.37 28.46 34.53
N LEU A 519 -0.51 28.59 33.53
CA LEU A 519 -1.70 29.43 33.62
C LEU A 519 -2.71 28.95 34.68
N GLU A 520 -2.88 27.64 34.85
CA GLU A 520 -3.73 27.09 35.91
C GLU A 520 -3.13 27.30 37.30
N GLU A 521 -1.80 27.17 37.43
CA GLU A 521 -1.08 27.48 38.68
C GLU A 521 -1.30 28.95 39.08
N LEU A 522 -1.16 29.87 38.13
CA LEU A 522 -1.37 31.30 38.36
C LEU A 522 -2.83 31.64 38.74
N ASN A 523 -3.81 30.90 38.20
CA ASN A 523 -5.23 31.12 38.47
C ASN A 523 -5.80 30.26 39.61
N GLY A 524 -4.98 29.41 40.25
CA GLY A 524 -5.38 28.58 41.38
C GLY A 524 -6.37 27.46 41.03
N THR A 525 -6.52 27.10 39.76
CA THR A 525 -7.51 26.13 39.24
C THR A 525 -6.93 24.72 39.03
N SER A 526 -5.93 24.31 39.82
CA SER A 526 -5.15 23.10 39.56
C SER A 526 -6.02 21.84 39.39
N SER A 527 -6.18 21.43 38.14
CA SER A 527 -6.87 20.19 37.79
C SER A 527 -5.84 19.07 37.94
N GLY A 528 -5.78 18.42 39.11
CA GLY A 528 -4.76 17.42 39.48
C GLY A 528 -4.67 16.14 38.62
N THR A 529 -5.01 16.18 37.34
CA THR A 529 -4.97 15.06 36.39
C THR A 529 -3.84 15.30 35.38
N LEU A 530 -2.63 14.88 35.73
CA LEU A 530 -1.53 14.79 34.77
C LEU A 530 -1.82 13.64 33.79
N ARG A 531 -2.38 13.96 32.62
CA ARG A 531 -2.50 12.99 31.52
C ARG A 531 -1.13 12.75 30.89
N ASN A 532 -0.79 11.58 30.39
CA ASN A 532 0.45 11.46 29.60
C ASN A 532 0.25 12.08 28.21
N LEU A 533 1.34 12.48 27.55
CA LEU A 533 1.30 12.86 26.12
C LEU A 533 0.69 11.71 25.30
N PRO A 534 0.09 12.01 24.12
CA PRO A 534 -0.40 10.98 23.21
C PRO A 534 0.66 9.92 22.95
N THR A 535 0.30 8.65 23.14
CA THR A 535 1.21 7.51 22.96
C THR A 535 1.29 7.16 21.49
N VAL A 536 2.51 7.17 20.93
CA VAL A 536 2.78 6.75 19.55
C VAL A 536 2.36 5.30 19.36
N THR A 537 1.53 5.05 18.34
CA THR A 537 1.10 3.71 17.97
C THR A 537 2.31 2.88 17.55
N THR A 538 2.55 1.73 18.20
CA THR A 538 3.65 0.84 17.84
C THR A 538 3.27 -0.07 16.67
N PRO A 539 4.22 -0.44 15.80
CA PRO A 539 3.95 -1.39 14.73
C PRO A 539 3.58 -2.76 15.31
N PRO A 540 2.65 -3.51 14.70
CA PRO A 540 2.26 -4.82 15.21
C PRO A 540 3.44 -5.81 15.14
N GLU A 541 3.65 -6.55 16.23
CA GLU A 541 4.73 -7.53 16.35
C GLU A 541 4.55 -8.72 15.39
N GLY A 542 5.66 -9.29 14.94
CA GLY A 542 5.70 -10.55 14.21
C GLY A 542 5.54 -10.44 12.69
N LEU A 543 5.63 -11.59 12.04
CA LEU A 543 5.53 -11.70 10.59
C LEU A 543 4.11 -11.41 10.10
N ARG A 544 4.01 -10.80 8.92
CA ARG A 544 2.74 -10.54 8.26
C ARG A 544 1.88 -11.81 8.16
N PRO A 545 0.60 -11.77 8.56
CA PRO A 545 -0.32 -12.88 8.36
C PRO A 545 -0.46 -13.23 6.87
N SER A 546 -0.47 -14.53 6.57
CA SER A 546 -0.71 -15.02 5.22
C SER A 546 -2.09 -14.55 4.73
N ALA A 547 -2.11 -13.85 3.59
CA ALA A 547 -3.35 -13.44 2.94
C ALA A 547 -4.10 -14.61 2.25
N ARG A 548 -3.59 -15.83 2.38
CA ARG A 548 -4.02 -17.01 1.63
C ARG A 548 -4.92 -17.89 2.47
N ALA A 549 -6.09 -18.24 1.94
CA ALA A 549 -6.91 -19.30 2.50
C ALA A 549 -6.17 -20.67 2.51
N PRO A 550 -6.46 -21.55 3.49
CA PRO A 550 -5.95 -22.91 3.46
C PRO A 550 -6.44 -23.66 2.21
N TRP A 551 -5.64 -24.61 1.72
CA TRP A 551 -5.99 -25.45 0.56
C TRP A 551 -7.38 -26.09 0.68
N SER A 552 -7.76 -26.50 1.89
CA SER A 552 -9.07 -27.09 2.18
C SER A 552 -10.25 -26.21 1.78
N ALA A 553 -10.11 -24.87 1.82
CA ALA A 553 -11.16 -23.96 1.38
C ALA A 553 -11.45 -24.11 -0.14
N TYR A 554 -10.40 -24.26 -0.95
CA TYR A 554 -10.52 -24.47 -2.40
C TYR A 554 -11.07 -25.86 -2.72
N ALA A 555 -10.65 -26.87 -1.95
CA ALA A 555 -11.16 -28.23 -2.07
C ALA A 555 -12.66 -28.31 -1.75
N VAL A 556 -13.11 -27.71 -0.63
CA VAL A 556 -14.52 -27.65 -0.25
C VAL A 556 -15.36 -26.88 -1.27
N GLN A 557 -14.85 -25.76 -1.79
CA GLN A 557 -15.53 -24.99 -2.82
C GLN A 557 -15.77 -25.82 -4.09
N ALA A 558 -14.75 -26.54 -4.57
CA ALA A 558 -14.88 -27.41 -5.74
C ALA A 558 -15.75 -28.65 -5.46
N ALA A 559 -15.60 -29.26 -4.28
CA ALA A 559 -16.36 -30.41 -3.86
C ALA A 559 -17.85 -30.09 -3.73
N ALA A 560 -18.23 -28.94 -3.18
CA ALA A 560 -19.63 -28.59 -2.97
C ALA A 560 -20.42 -28.54 -4.29
N GLY A 561 -19.89 -27.85 -5.31
CA GLY A 561 -20.54 -27.81 -6.63
C GLY A 561 -20.53 -29.16 -7.35
N SER A 562 -19.44 -29.93 -7.21
CA SER A 562 -19.28 -31.24 -7.85
C SER A 562 -20.21 -32.29 -7.24
N LEU A 563 -20.27 -32.36 -5.90
CA LEU A 563 -21.14 -33.27 -5.16
C LEU A 563 -22.61 -32.91 -5.35
N GLY A 564 -22.98 -31.63 -5.37
CA GLY A 564 -24.36 -31.22 -5.66
C GLY A 564 -24.79 -31.53 -7.09
N GLY A 565 -23.87 -31.40 -8.06
CA GLY A 565 -24.12 -31.80 -9.44
C GLY A 565 -24.36 -33.31 -9.59
N VAL A 566 -23.54 -34.14 -8.92
CA VAL A 566 -23.70 -35.60 -8.91
C VAL A 566 -24.96 -36.02 -8.15
N ALA A 567 -25.16 -35.51 -6.93
CA ALA A 567 -26.34 -35.82 -6.12
C ALA A 567 -27.64 -35.39 -6.83
N GLY A 568 -27.64 -34.25 -7.51
CA GLY A 568 -28.78 -33.82 -8.31
C GLY A 568 -28.99 -34.65 -9.57
N ALA A 569 -27.93 -35.16 -10.20
CA ALA A 569 -28.04 -36.07 -11.34
C ALA A 569 -28.61 -37.42 -10.90
N VAL A 570 -28.06 -38.03 -9.85
CA VAL A 570 -28.54 -39.31 -9.30
C VAL A 570 -29.96 -39.17 -8.72
N GLY A 571 -30.25 -38.11 -7.99
CA GLY A 571 -31.57 -37.88 -7.41
C GLY A 571 -32.67 -37.70 -8.46
N LEU A 572 -32.36 -37.05 -9.59
CA LEU A 572 -33.30 -36.93 -10.70
C LEU A 572 -33.36 -38.17 -11.57
N ASP A 573 -32.28 -38.93 -11.67
CA ASP A 573 -32.28 -40.22 -12.33
C ASP A 573 -33.28 -41.17 -11.66
N LEU A 574 -33.27 -41.22 -10.33
CA LEU A 574 -34.23 -41.99 -9.52
C LEU A 574 -35.70 -41.53 -9.68
N LEU A 575 -35.95 -40.29 -10.11
CA LEU A 575 -37.29 -39.72 -10.24
C LEU A 575 -37.80 -39.68 -11.68
N LEU A 576 -36.90 -39.51 -12.65
CA LEU A 576 -37.22 -39.10 -14.03
C LEU A 576 -36.47 -39.94 -15.09
N ASP A 577 -35.76 -41.00 -14.68
CA ASP A 577 -35.05 -41.96 -15.55
C ASP A 577 -34.12 -41.25 -16.55
N LEU A 578 -33.05 -40.65 -16.04
CA LEU A 578 -32.15 -39.87 -16.86
C LEU A 578 -31.31 -40.80 -17.75
N PRO A 579 -30.88 -40.36 -18.94
CA PRO A 579 -29.98 -41.17 -19.76
C PRO A 579 -28.67 -41.45 -19.00
N ASP A 580 -28.24 -42.72 -18.93
CA ASP A 580 -27.00 -43.15 -18.29
C ASP A 580 -25.79 -42.29 -18.69
N LEU A 581 -25.68 -41.96 -19.98
CA LEU A 581 -24.61 -41.10 -20.49
C LEU A 581 -24.59 -39.72 -19.81
N ALA A 582 -25.76 -39.14 -19.48
CA ALA A 582 -25.83 -37.85 -18.79
C ALA A 582 -25.34 -37.96 -17.34
N VAL A 583 -25.68 -39.05 -16.65
CA VAL A 583 -25.20 -39.32 -15.27
C VAL A 583 -23.69 -39.55 -15.28
N VAL A 584 -23.19 -40.39 -16.19
CA VAL A 584 -21.76 -40.70 -16.37
C VAL A 584 -20.95 -39.44 -16.70
N LEU A 585 -21.41 -38.61 -17.65
CA LEU A 585 -20.70 -37.37 -18.00
C LEU A 585 -20.74 -36.33 -16.86
N THR A 586 -21.81 -36.31 -16.07
CA THR A 586 -21.90 -35.42 -14.90
C THR A 586 -20.95 -35.87 -13.79
N ALA A 587 -20.88 -37.18 -13.52
CA ALA A 587 -19.94 -37.77 -12.57
C ALA A 587 -18.48 -37.59 -13.03
N ALA A 588 -18.19 -37.81 -14.30
CA ALA A 588 -16.86 -37.57 -14.89
C ALA A 588 -16.47 -36.09 -14.81
N GLY A 589 -17.40 -35.18 -15.09
CA GLY A 589 -17.19 -33.73 -14.94
C GLY A 589 -16.93 -33.33 -13.49
N ALA A 590 -17.67 -33.89 -12.54
CA ALA A 590 -17.48 -33.68 -11.11
C ALA A 590 -16.11 -34.21 -10.64
N ALA A 591 -15.72 -35.42 -11.04
CA ALA A 591 -14.42 -36.00 -10.72
C ALA A 591 -13.27 -35.16 -11.29
N GLY A 592 -13.33 -34.78 -12.57
CA GLY A 592 -12.35 -33.90 -13.20
C GLY A 592 -12.28 -32.51 -12.58
N SER A 593 -13.42 -32.00 -12.09
CA SER A 593 -13.52 -30.73 -11.37
C SER A 593 -12.82 -30.82 -10.01
N MET A 594 -13.09 -31.87 -9.23
CA MET A 594 -12.55 -32.06 -7.88
C MET A 594 -11.04 -32.28 -7.87
N THR A 595 -10.47 -32.90 -8.90
CA THR A 595 -9.03 -33.15 -8.99
C THR A 595 -8.24 -31.89 -9.37
N ALA A 596 -8.72 -31.14 -10.37
CA ALA A 596 -7.88 -30.13 -11.02
C ALA A 596 -8.28 -28.68 -10.68
N THR A 597 -9.57 -28.41 -10.41
CA THR A 597 -10.05 -27.05 -10.12
C THR A 597 -9.46 -26.46 -8.83
N PRO A 598 -9.35 -27.20 -7.70
CA PRO A 598 -8.68 -26.68 -6.51
C PRO A 598 -7.23 -26.27 -6.78
N ALA A 599 -6.48 -27.10 -7.50
CA ALA A 599 -5.08 -26.85 -7.84
C ALA A 599 -4.92 -25.60 -8.70
N ALA A 600 -5.68 -25.51 -9.78
CA ALA A 600 -5.65 -24.38 -10.68
C ALA A 600 -6.01 -23.07 -9.98
N ARG A 601 -7.06 -23.07 -9.15
CA ARG A 601 -7.48 -21.88 -8.39
C ARG A 601 -6.48 -21.50 -7.32
N TYR A 602 -5.94 -22.47 -6.58
CA TYR A 602 -4.95 -22.23 -5.54
C TYR A 602 -3.66 -21.65 -6.11
N LEU A 603 -3.13 -22.21 -7.21
CA LEU A 603 -1.92 -21.70 -7.87
C LEU A 603 -2.15 -20.32 -8.47
N PHE A 604 -3.29 -20.09 -9.11
CA PHE A 604 -3.64 -18.77 -9.64
C PHE A 604 -3.73 -17.74 -8.53
N ARG A 605 -4.39 -18.07 -7.41
CA ARG A 605 -4.50 -17.20 -6.23
C ARG A 605 -3.13 -16.96 -5.58
N SER A 606 -2.26 -17.97 -5.56
CA SER A 606 -0.85 -17.80 -5.14
C SER A 606 -0.16 -16.71 -5.95
N ARG A 607 -0.31 -16.76 -7.28
CA ARG A 607 0.30 -15.79 -8.19
C ARG A 607 -0.33 -14.41 -8.02
N GLU A 608 -1.64 -14.33 -7.85
CA GLU A 608 -2.35 -13.07 -7.58
C GLU A 608 -1.84 -12.41 -6.30
N LEU A 609 -1.68 -13.19 -5.22
CA LEU A 609 -1.14 -12.69 -3.95
C LEU A 609 0.34 -12.28 -4.08
N GLN A 610 1.17 -13.04 -4.78
CA GLN A 610 2.57 -12.65 -5.05
C GLN A 610 2.66 -11.35 -5.83
N VAL A 611 1.80 -11.15 -6.84
CA VAL A 611 1.73 -9.88 -7.57
C VAL A 611 1.31 -8.76 -6.61
N HIS A 612 0.27 -8.95 -5.80
CA HIS A 612 -0.15 -7.94 -4.83
C HIS A 612 0.91 -7.61 -3.79
N GLU A 613 1.62 -8.60 -3.24
CA GLU A 613 2.69 -8.40 -2.26
C GLU A 613 3.89 -7.67 -2.88
N ALA A 614 4.28 -8.03 -4.10
CA ALA A 614 5.31 -7.32 -4.84
C ALA A 614 4.89 -5.87 -5.10
N LEU A 615 3.62 -5.64 -5.41
CA LEU A 615 3.08 -4.29 -5.62
C LEU A 615 2.94 -3.49 -4.35
N GLU A 616 2.61 -4.08 -3.22
CA GLU A 616 2.59 -3.40 -1.94
C GLU A 616 4.00 -2.99 -1.51
N THR A 617 4.98 -3.86 -1.75
CA THR A 617 6.40 -3.58 -1.52
C THR A 617 6.90 -2.49 -2.47
N ASN A 618 6.58 -2.60 -3.77
CA ASN A 618 7.03 -1.67 -4.80
C ASN A 618 6.28 -0.33 -4.75
N LYS A 619 4.98 -0.26 -4.45
CA LYS A 619 4.24 1.02 -4.36
C LYS A 619 4.49 1.74 -3.03
N ALA A 620 5.26 1.14 -2.13
CA ALA A 620 5.36 1.63 -0.77
C ALA A 620 3.97 1.77 -0.12
N VAL A 621 3.10 0.75 -0.28
CA VAL A 621 1.79 0.76 0.41
C VAL A 621 1.98 0.85 1.94
N ARG A 622 3.18 0.53 2.43
CA ARG A 622 3.59 0.70 3.83
C ARG A 622 4.24 2.06 4.15
N ALA A 623 4.61 2.85 3.14
CA ALA A 623 5.14 4.18 3.36
C ALA A 623 4.03 5.13 3.78
N VAL A 624 4.41 6.17 4.51
CA VAL A 624 3.46 7.16 5.01
C VAL A 624 2.68 7.77 3.85
N ASN A 625 1.36 7.86 3.99
CA ASN A 625 0.56 8.58 3.01
C ASN A 625 0.86 10.07 3.16
N GLN A 626 1.77 10.58 2.33
CA GLN A 626 2.29 11.95 2.44
C GLN A 626 1.18 13.01 2.38
N SER A 627 0.10 12.79 1.62
CA SER A 627 -1.02 13.74 1.60
C SER A 627 -1.72 13.81 2.96
N ASP A 628 -1.96 12.66 3.58
CA ASP A 628 -2.65 12.58 4.87
C ASP A 628 -1.74 13.11 6.00
N LEU A 629 -0.43 12.84 5.93
CA LEU A 629 0.56 13.37 6.86
C LEU A 629 0.66 14.90 6.77
N LEU A 630 0.78 15.45 5.55
CA LEU A 630 0.81 16.89 5.31
C LEU A 630 -0.43 17.57 5.86
N GLU A 631 -1.61 16.99 5.63
CA GLU A 631 -2.86 17.50 6.16
C GLU A 631 -2.89 17.50 7.69
N GLN A 632 -2.54 16.37 8.31
CA GLN A 632 -2.56 16.24 9.77
C GLN A 632 -1.56 17.18 10.43
N ARG A 633 -0.36 17.37 9.84
CA ARG A 633 0.62 18.37 10.29
C ARG A 633 0.08 19.79 10.18
N ALA A 634 -0.50 20.15 9.04
CA ALA A 634 -1.06 21.47 8.78
C ALA A 634 -2.14 21.85 9.81
N ILE A 635 -3.11 20.94 10.01
CA ILE A 635 -4.21 21.14 10.96
C ILE A 635 -3.67 21.21 12.39
N THR A 636 -2.77 20.31 12.77
CA THR A 636 -2.24 20.29 14.14
C THR A 636 -1.46 21.55 14.48
N ARG A 637 -0.61 22.04 13.56
CA ARG A 637 0.15 23.28 13.74
C ARG A 637 -0.78 24.50 13.89
N TYR A 638 -1.87 24.53 13.14
CA TYR A 638 -2.90 25.55 13.28
C TYR A 638 -3.55 25.50 14.67
N LEU A 639 -3.98 24.32 15.13
CA LEU A 639 -4.62 24.15 16.43
C LEU A 639 -3.69 24.54 17.59
N ILE A 640 -2.42 24.14 17.53
CA ILE A 640 -1.40 24.58 18.51
C ILE A 640 -1.30 26.11 18.51
N THR A 641 -1.15 26.72 17.34
CA THR A 641 -1.06 28.19 17.21
C THR A 641 -2.29 28.89 17.79
N GLN A 642 -3.48 28.35 17.51
CA GLN A 642 -4.74 28.90 18.01
C GLN A 642 -4.82 28.85 19.55
N LEU A 643 -4.46 27.71 20.15
CA LEU A 643 -4.47 27.56 21.61
C LEU A 643 -3.38 28.40 22.27
N THR A 644 -2.19 28.52 21.68
CA THR A 644 -1.14 29.42 22.17
C THR A 644 -1.63 30.87 22.20
N LEU A 645 -2.24 31.35 21.11
CA LEU A 645 -2.78 32.72 21.06
C LEU A 645 -3.91 32.94 22.09
N GLN A 646 -4.76 31.93 22.30
CA GLN A 646 -5.79 32.00 23.35
C GLN A 646 -5.17 32.10 24.73
N ALA A 647 -4.13 31.30 25.00
CA ALA A 647 -3.44 31.30 26.27
C ALA A 647 -2.66 32.61 26.52
N GLU A 648 -1.98 33.15 25.51
CA GLU A 648 -1.32 34.47 25.56
C GLU A 648 -2.32 35.59 25.88
N SER A 649 -3.53 35.54 25.32
CA SER A 649 -4.58 36.54 25.59
C SER A 649 -5.06 36.54 27.05
N VAL A 650 -4.80 35.47 27.82
CA VAL A 650 -5.08 35.39 29.27
C VAL A 650 -3.97 36.09 30.08
N ILE A 651 -2.71 36.03 29.63
CA ILE A 651 -1.53 36.56 30.35
C ILE A 651 -1.46 38.10 30.23
N ASP A 652 -1.60 38.65 29.02
CA ASP A 652 -1.50 40.09 28.79
C ASP A 652 -2.27 40.52 27.51
N PRO A 653 -3.40 41.24 27.63
CA PRO A 653 -4.17 41.71 26.47
C PRO A 653 -3.47 42.81 25.67
N THR A 654 -2.32 43.32 26.13
CA THR A 654 -1.55 44.40 25.50
C THR A 654 -0.24 43.96 24.85
N HIS A 655 0.09 42.67 24.90
CA HIS A 655 1.32 42.15 24.30
C HIS A 655 1.26 42.26 22.76
N SER A 656 1.94 43.28 22.22
CA SER A 656 2.23 43.39 20.80
C SER A 656 3.40 42.48 20.46
N PRO A 657 3.33 41.68 19.37
CA PRO A 657 4.40 40.77 19.02
C PRO A 657 5.71 41.52 18.73
N ASP A 658 6.80 40.94 19.22
CA ASP A 658 8.21 41.35 19.11
C ASP A 658 8.64 41.62 17.63
N PRO A 659 9.76 42.35 17.42
CA PRO A 659 10.01 43.09 16.19
C PRO A 659 10.15 42.21 14.95
N LYS A 660 9.65 42.76 13.83
CA LYS A 660 9.76 42.23 12.46
C LYS A 660 11.19 41.73 12.16
N ARG A 661 11.43 40.42 12.30
CA ARG A 661 12.65 39.78 11.80
C ARG A 661 12.63 39.89 10.28
N ILE A 662 13.60 40.60 9.71
CA ILE A 662 13.68 40.79 8.26
C ILE A 662 14.26 39.50 7.67
N PRO A 663 13.54 38.80 6.77
CA PRO A 663 14.01 37.56 6.19
C PRO A 663 15.23 37.77 5.27
N SER A 664 16.18 36.86 5.37
CA SER A 664 17.48 36.89 4.66
C SER A 664 17.46 36.25 3.27
N SER A 665 16.52 35.32 3.02
CA SER A 665 16.41 34.60 1.75
C SER A 665 14.96 34.49 1.27
N PRO A 666 14.70 34.23 -0.04
CA PRO A 666 13.35 34.01 -0.56
C PRO A 666 12.58 32.86 0.12
N THR A 667 13.26 31.82 0.60
CA THR A 667 12.65 30.72 1.36
C THR A 667 12.34 31.12 2.82
N ASP A 668 13.18 31.96 3.45
CA ASP A 668 12.86 32.58 4.76
C ASP A 668 11.64 33.51 4.67
N GLN A 669 11.59 34.30 3.60
CA GLN A 669 10.39 34.73 2.89
C GLN A 669 9.08 34.09 3.28
N ILE A 670 8.99 32.93 2.66
CA ILE A 670 7.85 32.06 2.62
C ILE A 670 7.58 31.53 4.03
N ARG A 671 8.61 31.09 4.76
CA ARG A 671 8.47 30.63 6.16
C ARG A 671 7.87 31.69 7.09
N ALA A 672 8.35 32.93 6.99
CA ALA A 672 7.85 34.05 7.77
C ALA A 672 6.40 34.38 7.37
N ALA A 673 6.12 34.44 6.06
CA ALA A 673 4.78 34.69 5.53
C ALA A 673 3.77 33.62 5.95
N THR A 674 4.13 32.33 5.84
CA THR A 674 3.26 31.21 6.23
C THR A 674 2.99 31.24 7.73
N THR A 675 4.01 31.50 8.56
CA THR A 675 3.84 31.60 10.01
C THR A 675 2.90 32.75 10.38
N GLN A 676 3.08 33.92 9.76
CA GLN A 676 2.18 35.06 9.98
C GLN A 676 0.77 34.77 9.48
N ALA A 677 0.63 34.09 8.35
CA ALA A 677 -0.65 33.73 7.77
C ALA A 677 -1.42 32.73 8.65
N VAL A 678 -0.76 31.71 9.20
CA VAL A 678 -1.36 30.78 10.17
C VAL A 678 -1.81 31.52 11.43
N ARG A 679 -0.99 32.44 11.98
CA ARG A 679 -1.40 33.27 13.12
C ARG A 679 -2.61 34.15 12.83
N ARG A 680 -2.65 34.80 11.66
CA ARG A 680 -3.81 35.61 11.23
C ARG A 680 -5.07 34.76 11.11
N LEU A 681 -4.95 33.62 10.43
CA LEU A 681 -6.02 32.63 10.33
C LEU A 681 -6.50 32.21 11.71
N ALA A 682 -5.62 31.97 12.67
CA ALA A 682 -6.00 31.56 14.02
C ALA A 682 -6.70 32.67 14.83
N ALA A 683 -6.36 33.94 14.57
CA ALA A 683 -6.95 35.10 15.23
C ALA A 683 -8.30 35.56 14.62
N GLU A 684 -8.61 35.15 13.38
CA GLU A 684 -9.87 35.45 12.71
C GLU A 684 -11.07 34.73 13.37
N PRO A 685 -12.29 35.30 13.32
CA PRO A 685 -13.50 34.66 13.86
C PRO A 685 -13.88 33.37 13.12
N PRO A 686 -14.68 32.47 13.73
CA PRO A 686 -15.13 31.22 13.12
C PRO A 686 -15.88 31.43 11.79
N GLY A 687 -15.93 30.38 10.96
CA GLY A 687 -16.63 30.36 9.66
C GLY A 687 -15.75 30.67 8.44
N LYS A 688 -14.43 30.49 8.57
CA LYS A 688 -13.45 30.79 7.52
C LYS A 688 -13.67 29.90 6.28
N PRO A 689 -13.84 30.48 5.08
CA PRO A 689 -13.99 29.69 3.86
C PRO A 689 -12.66 29.01 3.50
N LEU A 690 -12.73 27.73 3.10
CA LEU A 690 -11.59 26.93 2.63
C LEU A 690 -10.44 26.82 3.65
N LEU A 691 -10.74 26.86 4.95
CA LEU A 691 -9.71 26.81 5.99
C LEU A 691 -8.82 25.56 5.89
N PRO A 692 -9.36 24.32 5.79
CA PRO A 692 -8.50 23.13 5.67
C PRO A 692 -7.58 23.19 4.45
N GLU A 693 -8.11 23.60 3.29
CA GLU A 693 -7.36 23.69 2.03
C GLU A 693 -6.25 24.74 2.11
N ARG A 694 -6.53 25.90 2.72
CA ARG A 694 -5.52 26.96 2.93
C ARG A 694 -4.41 26.51 3.87
N LEU A 695 -4.74 25.78 4.95
CA LEU A 695 -3.74 25.25 5.88
C LEU A 695 -2.83 24.23 5.19
N ILE A 696 -3.40 23.28 4.44
CA ILE A 696 -2.65 22.29 3.67
C ILE A 696 -1.72 22.98 2.66
N ALA A 697 -2.21 24.00 1.96
CA ALA A 697 -1.41 24.75 0.99
C ALA A 697 -0.24 25.49 1.64
N LEU A 698 -0.44 26.11 2.80
CA LEU A 698 0.63 26.78 3.56
C LEU A 698 1.69 25.78 4.05
N GLU A 699 1.29 24.62 4.59
CA GLU A 699 2.22 23.58 5.04
C GLU A 699 2.99 22.99 3.86
N HIS A 700 2.33 22.73 2.73
CA HIS A 700 3.00 22.29 1.50
C HIS A 700 4.03 23.33 1.05
N LEU A 701 3.66 24.61 1.04
CA LEU A 701 4.54 25.72 0.67
C LEU A 701 5.78 25.81 1.57
N THR A 702 5.62 25.68 2.90
CA THR A 702 6.74 25.61 3.84
C THR A 702 7.63 24.39 3.60
N ASN A 703 7.03 23.21 3.40
CA ASN A 703 7.78 21.98 3.18
C ASN A 703 8.59 22.02 1.87
N THR A 704 8.01 22.56 0.78
CA THR A 704 8.75 22.73 -0.48
C THR A 704 9.88 23.76 -0.34
N ALA A 705 9.69 24.83 0.44
CA ALA A 705 10.76 25.80 0.73
C ALA A 705 11.93 25.15 1.49
N ASN A 706 11.63 24.34 2.51
CA ASN A 706 12.64 23.58 3.25
C ASN A 706 13.36 22.55 2.36
N ALA A 707 12.61 21.84 1.52
CA ALA A 707 13.17 20.90 0.56
C ALA A 707 14.10 21.60 -0.45
N LEU A 708 13.72 22.80 -0.92
CA LEU A 708 14.57 23.58 -1.82
C LEU A 708 15.89 24.00 -1.16
N ASP A 709 15.85 24.45 0.09
CA ASP A 709 17.08 24.78 0.86
C ASP A 709 17.95 23.53 1.04
N HIS A 710 17.35 22.41 1.41
CA HIS A 710 18.06 21.13 1.56
C HIS A 710 18.72 20.67 0.24
N HIS A 711 17.99 20.74 -0.87
CA HIS A 711 18.52 20.43 -2.19
C HIS A 711 19.50 21.47 -2.73
N THR A 712 19.51 22.69 -2.19
CA THR A 712 20.55 23.67 -2.49
C THR A 712 21.91 23.22 -1.97
N LEU A 713 21.92 22.49 -0.85
CA LEU A 713 23.14 21.93 -0.24
C LEU A 713 23.50 20.55 -0.79
N HIS A 714 22.50 19.67 -0.98
CA HIS A 714 22.73 18.24 -1.21
C HIS A 714 22.14 17.69 -2.52
N GLY A 715 21.38 18.50 -3.27
CA GLY A 715 20.66 18.07 -4.47
C GLY A 715 21.41 18.31 -5.79
N THR A 716 20.83 17.80 -6.88
CA THR A 716 21.27 18.09 -8.26
C THR A 716 20.65 19.38 -8.79
N PRO A 717 21.23 20.04 -9.82
CA PRO A 717 20.58 21.17 -10.50
C PRO A 717 19.15 20.87 -10.97
N ASP A 718 18.92 19.69 -11.54
CA ASP A 718 17.59 19.25 -11.98
C ASP A 718 16.61 19.11 -10.81
N SER A 719 17.05 18.56 -9.68
CA SER A 719 16.21 18.43 -8.48
C SER A 719 15.83 19.79 -7.89
N ARG A 720 16.77 20.75 -7.88
CA ARG A 720 16.51 22.13 -7.45
C ARG A 720 15.53 22.83 -8.38
N ALA A 721 15.71 22.70 -9.70
CA ALA A 721 14.77 23.25 -10.68
C ALA A 721 13.37 22.64 -10.54
N HIS A 722 13.28 21.33 -10.28
CA HIS A 722 12.01 20.65 -10.04
C HIS A 722 11.32 21.18 -8.78
N LEU A 723 12.04 21.29 -7.66
CA LEU A 723 11.51 21.82 -6.41
C LEU A 723 11.16 23.30 -6.50
N GLN A 724 11.92 24.11 -7.25
CA GLN A 724 11.56 25.49 -7.56
C GLN A 724 10.22 25.56 -8.31
N ALA A 725 10.04 24.74 -9.35
CA ALA A 725 8.76 24.68 -10.07
C ALA A 725 7.60 24.20 -9.18
N GLN A 726 7.86 23.27 -8.25
CA GLN A 726 6.86 22.89 -7.24
C GLN A 726 6.56 24.03 -6.27
N LEU A 727 7.57 24.78 -5.83
CA LEU A 727 7.43 25.93 -4.94
C LEU A 727 6.58 27.02 -5.60
N ASP A 728 6.88 27.35 -6.85
CA ASP A 728 6.14 28.35 -7.64
C ASP A 728 4.68 27.92 -7.80
N LYS A 729 4.44 26.62 -8.06
CA LYS A 729 3.09 26.05 -8.16
C LYS A 729 2.36 26.10 -6.81
N ALA A 730 3.02 25.74 -5.71
CA ALA A 730 2.45 25.79 -4.37
C ALA A 730 2.11 27.23 -3.97
N LEU A 731 2.95 28.20 -4.35
CA LEU A 731 2.72 29.63 -4.12
C LEU A 731 1.51 30.13 -4.92
N ALA A 732 1.42 29.76 -6.20
CA ALA A 732 0.29 30.10 -7.06
C ALA A 732 -1.03 29.50 -6.54
N GLU A 733 -1.01 28.23 -6.12
CA GLU A 733 -2.17 27.55 -5.53
C GLU A 733 -2.60 28.20 -4.21
N THR A 734 -1.65 28.54 -3.34
CA THR A 734 -1.91 29.25 -2.09
C THR A 734 -2.56 30.61 -2.37
N ASN A 735 -2.01 31.39 -3.31
CA ASN A 735 -2.60 32.68 -3.70
C ASN A 735 -4.00 32.54 -4.28
N ARG A 736 -4.26 31.51 -5.09
CA ARG A 736 -5.60 31.19 -5.61
C ARG A 736 -6.58 30.93 -4.47
N LEU A 737 -6.24 30.05 -3.53
CA LEU A 737 -7.11 29.74 -2.39
C LEU A 737 -7.38 30.97 -1.51
N TYR A 738 -6.39 31.86 -1.34
CA TYR A 738 -6.58 33.13 -0.63
C TYR A 738 -7.52 34.07 -1.38
N HIS A 739 -7.41 34.15 -2.71
CA HIS A 739 -8.35 34.93 -3.51
C HIS A 739 -9.77 34.34 -3.44
N ASP A 740 -9.93 33.03 -3.58
CA ASP A 740 -11.22 32.33 -3.55
C ASP A 740 -11.91 32.42 -2.17
N SER A 741 -11.11 32.56 -1.10
CA SER A 741 -11.59 32.82 0.26
C SER A 741 -11.92 34.29 0.54
N GLY A 742 -11.81 35.18 -0.45
CA GLY A 742 -12.18 36.59 -0.33
C GLY A 742 -11.07 37.49 0.20
N VAL A 743 -9.80 37.05 0.19
CA VAL A 743 -8.63 37.86 0.51
C VAL A 743 -8.00 38.37 -0.79
N PRO A 744 -8.36 39.58 -1.28
CA PRO A 744 -8.04 40.02 -2.64
C PRO A 744 -6.53 40.21 -2.91
N ASN A 745 -5.74 40.42 -1.86
CA ASN A 745 -4.29 40.63 -1.96
C ASN A 745 -3.47 39.32 -1.90
N GLY A 746 -4.12 38.15 -1.80
CA GLY A 746 -3.43 36.87 -1.71
C GLY A 746 -2.61 36.69 -0.42
N LEU A 747 -1.61 35.80 -0.46
CA LEU A 747 -0.63 35.63 0.63
C LEU A 747 0.38 36.80 0.60
N VAL A 748 0.46 37.55 1.69
CA VAL A 748 1.39 38.69 1.81
C VAL A 748 2.78 38.18 2.19
N LEU A 749 3.77 38.39 1.32
CA LEU A 749 5.17 38.07 1.58
C LEU A 749 5.90 39.28 2.20
N PRO A 750 6.65 39.12 3.31
CA PRO A 750 7.47 40.18 3.87
C PRO A 750 8.64 40.56 2.95
N ALA A 751 9.09 41.82 2.99
CA ALA A 751 10.18 42.32 2.12
C ALA A 751 11.55 41.70 2.47
N VAL A 752 12.43 41.53 1.45
CA VAL A 752 13.81 41.02 1.63
C VAL A 752 14.74 42.17 2.02
N SER A 753 15.68 41.95 2.93
CA SER A 753 16.82 42.86 3.07
C SER A 753 17.86 42.60 1.97
N PHE A 754 18.09 43.56 1.08
CA PHE A 754 19.24 43.56 0.17
C PHE A 754 20.39 44.33 0.84
N ALA A 755 21.06 43.74 1.82
CA ALA A 755 22.23 44.38 2.44
C ALA A 755 23.40 43.40 2.54
N THR A 756 24.41 43.66 1.72
CA THR A 756 25.73 43.04 1.69
C THR A 756 26.49 43.41 2.97
N ALA A 757 26.38 42.61 4.03
CA ALA A 757 27.31 42.63 5.15
C ALA A 757 27.36 41.24 5.80
N PRO A 758 28.55 40.73 6.19
CA PRO A 758 28.64 39.43 6.84
C PRO A 758 27.99 39.52 8.23
N GLN A 759 26.82 38.92 8.40
CA GLN A 759 26.28 38.64 9.72
C GLN A 759 26.94 37.37 10.29
N PRO A 760 27.28 37.34 11.58
CA PRO A 760 27.81 36.16 12.23
C PRO A 760 26.75 35.05 12.28
N GLN A 761 27.20 33.80 12.15
CA GLN A 761 26.38 32.59 12.19
C GLN A 761 25.47 32.60 13.44
N LEU A 762 24.15 32.67 13.22
CA LEU A 762 23.16 32.43 14.28
C LEU A 762 22.98 30.92 14.43
N GLU A 763 23.49 30.40 15.54
CA GLU A 763 22.93 29.23 16.23
C GLU A 763 21.42 29.45 16.51
N PRO A 764 20.61 28.39 16.67
CA PRO A 764 19.21 28.54 17.09
C PRO A 764 19.18 29.40 18.36
N SER A 765 18.59 30.60 18.27
CA SER A 765 18.69 31.54 19.38
C SER A 765 17.91 30.99 20.56
N ASP A 766 18.65 30.65 21.61
CA ASP A 766 18.16 30.47 22.98
C ASP A 766 17.17 31.56 23.38
N ASP A 767 17.12 32.71 22.71
CA ASP A 767 16.23 33.84 22.93
C ASP A 767 14.72 33.54 22.87
N GLU A 768 14.22 32.58 22.09
CA GLU A 768 12.76 32.25 22.11
C GLU A 768 12.41 31.39 23.34
N ILE A 769 13.28 30.44 23.69
CA ILE A 769 13.18 29.62 24.92
C ILE A 769 13.51 30.48 26.16
N THR A 770 14.39 31.48 26.02
CA THR A 770 14.80 32.42 27.06
C THR A 770 13.79 33.55 27.24
N ALA A 771 13.08 33.97 26.19
CA ALA A 771 11.93 34.85 26.30
C ALA A 771 10.79 34.15 27.05
N LEU A 772 10.54 32.86 26.75
CA LEU A 772 9.60 32.03 27.50
C LEU A 772 10.06 31.78 28.95
N ARG A 773 11.36 31.54 29.21
CA ARG A 773 11.91 31.42 30.58
C ARG A 773 11.89 32.75 31.35
N ARG A 774 12.13 33.89 30.70
CA ARG A 774 12.04 35.22 31.31
C ARG A 774 10.60 35.61 31.67
N LEU A 775 9.62 35.05 30.98
CA LEU A 775 8.20 35.15 31.35
C LEU A 775 7.85 34.29 32.57
N VAL A 776 8.57 33.18 32.80
CA VAL A 776 8.45 32.32 33.99
C VAL A 776 9.17 32.92 35.22
N ASP A 777 10.21 33.73 35.02
CA ASP A 777 11.06 34.28 36.10
C ASP A 777 10.64 35.68 36.64
N LEU A 778 9.39 36.12 36.45
CA LEU A 778 8.91 37.35 37.10
C LEU A 778 8.77 37.16 38.63
N PRO A 779 9.32 38.07 39.46
CA PRO A 779 9.41 37.86 40.90
C PRO A 779 8.02 37.90 41.56
N HIS A 780 7.72 36.87 42.34
CA HIS A 780 6.55 36.82 43.24
C HIS A 780 6.52 38.03 44.19
N PRO A 781 5.35 38.65 44.45
CA PRO A 781 5.23 39.60 45.54
C PRO A 781 5.39 38.87 46.88
N GLU A 782 6.33 39.36 47.70
CA GLU A 782 6.63 38.85 49.03
C GLU A 782 5.37 38.75 49.91
N VAL A 783 4.95 37.52 50.21
CA VAL A 783 3.95 37.27 51.25
C VAL A 783 4.62 37.45 52.62
N HIS A 784 4.29 38.55 53.28
CA HIS A 784 4.59 38.82 54.67
C HIS A 784 4.13 37.65 55.57
N ARG A 785 5.10 37.00 56.24
CA ARG A 785 4.85 36.11 57.38
C ARG A 785 4.48 36.92 58.62
N PRO A 786 3.56 36.42 59.46
CA PRO A 786 3.65 36.63 60.89
C PRO A 786 4.03 35.33 61.63
N ASN A 787 4.85 35.54 62.66
CA ASN A 787 5.46 34.59 63.58
C ASN A 787 4.50 33.60 64.25
N ALA A 788 4.98 32.37 64.48
CA ALA A 788 4.76 31.62 65.72
C ALA A 788 5.88 30.57 65.92
N THR A 789 6.60 30.68 67.04
CA THR A 789 7.52 29.67 67.60
C THR A 789 6.75 28.80 68.65
N PRO A 790 7.40 27.89 69.39
CA PRO A 790 7.85 26.56 68.98
C PRO A 790 7.30 25.46 69.92
N ASN A 791 7.30 24.18 69.51
CA ASN A 791 7.37 23.11 70.52
C ASN A 791 7.92 21.76 70.02
N ALA A 792 8.97 21.35 70.74
CA ALA A 792 9.43 20.02 71.15
C ALA A 792 8.85 18.74 70.51
N GLY A 793 9.74 17.80 70.16
CA GLY A 793 9.37 16.40 70.01
C GLY A 793 10.42 15.49 69.37
N ARG A 794 11.33 14.96 70.21
CA ARG A 794 12.24 13.82 69.98
C ARG A 794 11.50 12.60 69.34
N PRO A 795 12.18 11.63 68.67
CA PRO A 795 12.96 10.64 69.44
C PRO A 795 14.27 10.17 68.81
N SER A 796 15.09 9.60 69.70
CA SER A 796 16.37 8.93 69.51
C SER A 796 16.15 7.45 69.81
N THR A 797 16.74 6.56 69.00
CA THR A 797 17.18 5.17 69.28
C THR A 797 17.80 4.63 67.98
N ASN A 798 18.89 3.88 67.87
CA ASN A 798 19.96 3.40 68.76
C ASN A 798 21.08 2.78 67.86
N PRO A 799 22.28 2.44 68.38
CA PRO A 799 23.53 2.27 67.65
C PRO A 799 24.05 0.82 67.53
N ARG A 800 25.11 0.59 66.72
CA ARG A 800 26.16 -0.46 66.94
C ARG A 800 27.41 -0.31 66.04
N ARG A 801 28.46 0.36 66.56
CA ARG A 801 29.88 -0.05 66.82
C ARG A 801 30.55 -1.23 66.01
N PRO A 802 31.91 -1.38 66.00
CA PRO A 802 33.00 -0.51 65.46
C PRO A 802 34.14 -1.30 64.73
N GLY A 803 35.17 -0.62 64.19
CA GLY A 803 36.47 -1.29 63.91
C GLY A 803 37.53 -0.49 63.13
N THR A 804 38.26 0.36 63.86
CA THR A 804 39.74 0.54 63.83
C THR A 804 40.53 0.85 62.53
N SER A 805 40.94 2.13 62.47
CA SER A 805 42.20 2.77 62.03
C SER A 805 43.54 1.99 62.26
N PRO A 806 44.72 2.40 61.70
CA PRO A 806 45.33 3.73 61.95
C PRO A 806 46.25 4.42 60.91
N ARG A 807 46.34 5.76 61.07
CA ARG A 807 47.51 6.69 61.03
C ARG A 807 48.33 6.80 59.72
N THR A 808 48.66 7.98 59.20
CA THR A 808 49.33 9.20 59.76
C THR A 808 49.01 10.38 58.81
N ARG A 809 49.09 11.68 59.14
CA ARG A 809 49.89 12.45 60.10
C ARG A 809 49.16 13.74 60.44
#